data_AF-A0A4S3MD45-F1
#
_entry.id   AF-A0A4S3MD45-F1
#
_cell.length_a   1.000
_cell.length_b   1.000
_cell.length_c   1.000
_cell.angle_alpha   90.00
_cell.angle_beta   90.00
_cell.angle_gamma   90.00
#
_symmetry.space_group_name_H-M   'P 1'
#
loop_
_entity.id
_entity.type
_entity.pdbx_description
1 polymer ?
#
loop_
_entity_poly.entity_id
_entity_poly.type
_entity_poly.pdbx_seq_one_letter_code
_entity_poly.pdbx_strand_id
1 'polypeptide(L)'
;MSGAIKVGLIGAGYIATWHADAIRACPDAELACICDVSSTAAKGMAEGYGVAAYTSVADMVAAGAVQAVHILTPPNLHHAIALECIAAGLHVIVEKPVALSLAETREIVEAAKEKGVQFAAGHNFLGVPSYGRLKAAVQAGDLGKVSNVEVNWALPMGPLRAGPYNLWLLRDPQNMLLELGAHPYAFACDLLGELEILSAEIGQTITLPGGAVRPQSWRVLARAGAVDVAFNFSLVEVFDDRSVTVRGSTGLARLDYAADTLVIQQENTADLVMNPLFKQLNLSWQHLREGVVNAARQTVSLNQKSPYGLSFRGTVNAIYDSIRHRTPMDARYDGAAAQQVMGALEATLAKVKLPKDPKPKKGTPKPTVMVIGGTGFIGRNLTRELVARGHDVRVLSRGKTGPFDDIADHVETVSVSLSDKAGLVAAMDGIDAVFNLAKSLDKTWEDALKNDVGVAVRVAEACLEAGVKRLIYTGTIASYDMSSPDVKITEDTDFGEMEERNLYARSKAECERRLLEMHEQRGLPVTIARPGIVVGEGGPLQHWGIGRWHGAGAVRIWGQGRHNLPFVLADDVSDALIRMMEQDAAVGQSFNLIGEPMMSAQDYFNAIHQATGAKIRVVPGDLTSFYAADGVKFALKKYVLRKKGLVRPSLSDWKSRAHYAQFDNARPKAVLGWKPESDRARFVEKAISRANLFGI
;
A
#
# COMPACT_ATOMS: atom_id res chain seq x y z
N MET A 1 34.20 14.73 -15.09
CA MET A 1 33.08 15.62 -15.49
C MET A 1 32.86 16.60 -14.34
N SER A 2 32.55 17.87 -14.59
CA SER A 2 32.43 18.88 -13.53
C SER A 2 31.01 19.10 -12.98
N GLY A 3 29.95 18.57 -13.60
CA GLY A 3 28.55 18.71 -13.13
C GLY A 3 27.94 17.42 -12.56
N ALA A 4 26.87 17.52 -11.77
CA ALA A 4 26.13 16.38 -11.22
C ALA A 4 25.64 15.41 -12.31
N ILE A 5 25.54 14.12 -11.99
CA ILE A 5 25.06 13.10 -12.93
C ILE A 5 23.56 13.27 -13.13
N LYS A 6 23.12 13.47 -14.39
CA LYS A 6 21.69 13.59 -14.71
C LYS A 6 21.02 12.22 -14.71
N VAL A 7 19.95 12.08 -13.92
CA VAL A 7 19.27 10.81 -13.65
C VAL A 7 17.83 10.83 -14.15
N GLY A 8 17.45 9.81 -14.90
CA GLY A 8 16.05 9.53 -15.23
C GLY A 8 15.45 8.46 -14.32
N LEU A 9 14.17 8.56 -14.00
CA LEU A 9 13.42 7.45 -13.40
C LEU A 9 12.53 6.80 -14.44
N ILE A 10 12.60 5.47 -14.57
CA ILE A 10 11.72 4.68 -15.43
C ILE A 10 10.73 3.94 -14.53
N GLY A 11 9.45 4.32 -14.57
CA GLY A 11 8.40 3.89 -13.66
C GLY A 11 8.07 4.95 -12.62
N ALA A 12 6.83 5.45 -12.64
CA ALA A 12 6.28 6.42 -11.68
C ALA A 12 5.45 5.72 -10.57
N GLY A 13 5.89 4.52 -10.18
CA GLY A 13 5.22 3.65 -9.21
C GLY A 13 5.47 4.05 -7.75
N TYR A 14 5.12 3.14 -6.82
CA TYR A 14 5.17 3.38 -5.37
C TYR A 14 6.55 3.83 -4.87
N ILE A 15 7.63 3.25 -5.40
CA ILE A 15 8.98 3.50 -4.93
C ILE A 15 9.61 4.76 -5.53
N ALA A 16 9.03 5.29 -6.61
CA ALA A 16 9.63 6.34 -7.42
C ALA A 16 9.90 7.63 -6.66
N THR A 17 8.98 8.05 -5.79
CA THR A 17 9.19 9.25 -4.96
C THR A 17 10.35 9.09 -3.97
N TRP A 18 10.60 7.88 -3.46
CA TRP A 18 11.73 7.64 -2.55
C TRP A 18 13.07 7.77 -3.28
N HIS A 19 13.18 7.27 -4.51
CA HIS A 19 14.37 7.49 -5.33
C HIS A 19 14.52 8.95 -5.75
N ALA A 20 13.44 9.61 -6.18
CA ALA A 20 13.47 11.01 -6.57
C ALA A 20 13.95 11.91 -5.42
N ASP A 21 13.41 11.70 -4.22
CA ASP A 21 13.80 12.44 -3.01
C ASP A 21 15.25 12.14 -2.60
N ALA A 22 15.71 10.89 -2.76
CA ALA A 22 17.09 10.52 -2.49
C ALA A 22 18.08 11.10 -3.50
N ILE A 23 17.76 11.10 -4.80
CA ILE A 23 18.56 11.73 -5.86
C ILE A 23 18.67 13.24 -5.59
N ARG A 24 17.56 13.92 -5.30
CA ARG A 24 17.58 15.37 -4.98
C ARG A 24 18.41 15.72 -3.75
N ALA A 25 18.57 14.76 -2.83
CA ALA A 25 19.37 14.93 -1.63
C ALA A 25 20.84 14.50 -1.80
N CYS A 26 21.20 13.95 -2.97
CA CYS A 26 22.54 13.53 -3.32
C CYS A 26 23.28 14.68 -4.01
N PRO A 27 24.49 15.06 -3.56
CA PRO A 27 25.24 16.15 -4.19
C PRO A 27 25.77 15.80 -5.59
N ASP A 28 25.94 14.51 -5.90
CA ASP A 28 26.55 14.03 -7.14
C ASP A 28 25.53 13.64 -8.22
N ALA A 29 24.23 13.80 -7.95
CA ALA A 29 23.15 13.42 -8.85
C ALA A 29 22.06 14.50 -8.93
N GLU A 30 21.43 14.61 -10.10
CA GLU A 30 20.32 15.52 -10.37
C GLU A 30 19.20 14.74 -11.06
N LEU A 31 17.96 14.87 -10.56
CA LEU A 31 16.80 14.27 -11.21
C LEU A 31 16.44 15.10 -12.45
N ALA A 32 16.51 14.49 -13.63
CA ALA A 32 16.32 15.18 -14.91
C ALA A 32 14.97 14.89 -15.57
N CYS A 33 14.43 13.67 -15.40
CA CYS A 33 13.14 13.30 -15.99
C CYS A 33 12.47 12.08 -15.34
N ILE A 34 11.17 11.93 -15.61
CA ILE A 34 10.36 10.75 -15.29
C ILE A 34 9.86 10.14 -16.59
N CYS A 35 9.98 8.83 -16.74
CA CYS A 35 9.46 8.07 -17.87
C CYS A 35 8.47 7.02 -17.35
N ASP A 36 7.24 7.00 -17.87
CA ASP A 36 6.25 5.96 -17.58
C ASP A 36 5.31 5.80 -18.79
N VAL A 37 4.95 4.55 -19.12
CA VAL A 37 4.01 4.26 -20.21
C VAL A 37 2.65 4.95 -20.03
N SER A 38 2.27 5.23 -18.79
CA SER A 38 1.12 6.07 -18.46
C SER A 38 1.53 7.55 -18.47
N SER A 39 1.11 8.28 -19.51
CA SER A 39 1.36 9.74 -19.61
C SER A 39 0.87 10.50 -18.37
N THR A 40 -0.25 10.10 -17.77
CA THR A 40 -0.78 10.73 -16.56
C THR A 40 0.13 10.50 -15.36
N ALA A 41 0.68 9.29 -15.21
CA ALA A 41 1.58 8.98 -14.11
C ALA A 41 2.93 9.70 -14.28
N ALA A 42 3.51 9.67 -15.48
CA ALA A 42 4.74 10.38 -15.81
C ALA A 42 4.62 11.89 -15.54
N LYS A 43 3.59 12.55 -16.11
CA LYS A 43 3.37 14.00 -15.94
C LYS A 43 3.09 14.36 -14.48
N GLY A 44 2.18 13.64 -13.82
CA GLY A 44 1.81 13.94 -12.44
C GLY A 44 2.99 13.88 -11.47
N MET A 45 3.91 12.94 -11.67
CA MET A 45 5.14 12.90 -10.87
C MET A 45 6.14 13.97 -11.31
N ALA A 46 6.38 14.13 -12.61
CA ALA A 46 7.36 15.06 -13.15
C ALA A 46 7.06 16.52 -12.77
N GLU A 47 5.79 16.94 -12.79
CA GLU A 47 5.35 18.27 -12.36
C GLU A 47 5.71 18.55 -10.89
N GLY A 48 5.53 17.56 -10.00
CA GLY A 48 5.87 17.69 -8.58
C GLY A 48 7.36 17.90 -8.31
N TYR A 49 8.22 17.50 -9.25
CA TYR A 49 9.66 17.66 -9.19
C TYR A 49 10.20 18.75 -10.12
N GLY A 50 9.37 19.32 -11.01
CA GLY A 50 9.77 20.33 -11.99
C GLY A 50 10.67 19.78 -13.10
N VAL A 51 10.47 18.53 -13.52
CA VAL A 51 11.32 17.82 -14.50
C VAL A 51 10.53 17.41 -15.74
N ALA A 52 11.24 16.93 -16.78
CA ALA A 52 10.58 16.46 -18.01
C ALA A 52 9.85 15.12 -17.81
N ALA A 53 8.77 14.91 -18.57
CA ALA A 53 8.02 13.66 -18.60
C ALA A 53 8.13 13.00 -19.98
N TYR A 54 8.41 11.70 -19.99
CA TYR A 54 8.45 10.87 -21.20
C TYR A 54 7.51 9.67 -21.05
N THR A 55 7.08 9.12 -22.18
CA THR A 55 6.17 7.96 -22.24
C THR A 55 6.80 6.71 -22.84
N SER A 56 8.05 6.81 -23.30
CA SER A 56 8.85 5.69 -23.78
C SER A 56 10.32 5.89 -23.39
N VAL A 57 11.06 4.79 -23.23
CA VAL A 57 12.50 4.80 -22.95
C VAL A 57 13.25 5.36 -24.16
N ALA A 58 12.88 4.96 -25.36
CA ALA A 58 13.43 5.48 -26.61
C ALA A 58 13.37 7.02 -26.72
N ASP A 59 12.22 7.65 -26.43
CA ASP A 59 12.09 9.12 -26.49
C ASP A 59 12.97 9.81 -25.44
N MET A 60 13.04 9.23 -24.23
CA MET A 60 13.88 9.74 -23.14
C MET A 60 15.36 9.67 -23.51
N VAL A 61 15.81 8.56 -24.12
CA VAL A 61 17.18 8.38 -24.60
C VAL A 61 17.48 9.34 -25.76
N ALA A 62 16.59 9.45 -26.73
CA ALA A 62 16.74 10.32 -27.90
C ALA A 62 16.85 11.81 -27.52
N ALA A 63 16.20 12.22 -26.43
CA ALA A 63 16.35 13.57 -25.89
C ALA A 63 17.74 13.87 -25.30
N GLY A 64 18.59 12.86 -25.06
CA GLY A 64 19.94 13.03 -24.53
C GLY A 64 19.98 13.63 -23.12
N ALA A 65 18.89 13.50 -22.37
CA ALA A 65 18.68 14.24 -21.12
C ALA A 65 19.36 13.62 -19.89
N VAL A 66 19.79 12.37 -19.97
CA VAL A 66 20.23 11.55 -18.82
C VAL A 66 21.55 10.83 -19.08
N GLN A 67 22.26 10.51 -18.01
CA GLN A 67 23.51 9.75 -17.98
C GLN A 67 23.37 8.46 -17.17
N ALA A 68 22.41 8.45 -16.24
CA ALA A 68 22.03 7.28 -15.45
C ALA A 68 20.52 7.16 -15.41
N VAL A 69 20.02 5.95 -15.19
CA VAL A 69 18.60 5.68 -14.98
C VAL A 69 18.38 4.78 -13.78
N HIS A 70 17.32 5.03 -13.03
CA HIS A 70 16.78 4.04 -12.09
C HIS A 70 15.56 3.38 -12.72
N ILE A 71 15.58 2.05 -12.80
CA ILE A 71 14.50 1.22 -13.33
C ILE A 71 13.65 0.76 -12.16
N LEU A 72 12.45 1.32 -12.06
CA LEU A 72 11.52 1.22 -10.94
C LEU A 72 10.17 0.60 -11.37
N THR A 73 10.20 -0.17 -12.45
CA THR A 73 9.02 -0.82 -13.04
C THR A 73 8.69 -2.13 -12.31
N PRO A 74 7.60 -2.84 -12.66
CA PRO A 74 7.42 -4.21 -12.19
C PRO A 74 8.59 -5.13 -12.60
N PRO A 75 9.01 -6.09 -11.75
CA PRO A 75 10.25 -6.86 -11.97
C PRO A 75 10.33 -7.64 -13.29
N ASN A 76 9.19 -8.11 -13.80
CA ASN A 76 9.13 -8.80 -15.08
C ASN A 76 9.50 -7.93 -16.29
N LEU A 77 9.70 -6.61 -16.10
CA LEU A 77 10.13 -5.67 -17.15
C LEU A 77 11.58 -5.23 -17.00
N HIS A 78 12.22 -5.50 -15.85
CA HIS A 78 13.56 -5.01 -15.54
C HIS A 78 14.59 -5.41 -16.58
N HIS A 79 14.59 -6.69 -16.97
CA HIS A 79 15.58 -7.24 -17.90
C HIS A 79 15.61 -6.50 -19.23
N ALA A 80 14.46 -6.42 -19.92
CA ALA A 80 14.37 -5.78 -21.22
C ALA A 80 14.72 -4.28 -21.16
N ILE A 81 14.21 -3.56 -20.16
CA ILE A 81 14.47 -2.13 -20.00
C ILE A 81 15.95 -1.87 -19.65
N ALA A 82 16.55 -2.70 -18.80
CA ALA A 82 17.96 -2.58 -18.43
C ALA A 82 18.87 -2.75 -19.65
N LEU A 83 18.62 -3.77 -20.47
CA LEU A 83 19.38 -3.98 -21.71
C LEU A 83 19.21 -2.83 -22.71
N GLU A 84 17.99 -2.29 -22.85
CA GLU A 84 17.74 -1.11 -23.69
C GLU A 84 18.55 0.12 -23.22
N CYS A 85 18.53 0.42 -21.93
CA CYS A 85 19.27 1.55 -21.35
C CYS A 85 20.80 1.35 -21.40
N ILE A 86 21.28 0.13 -21.15
CA ILE A 86 22.71 -0.22 -21.28
C ILE A 86 23.14 -0.08 -22.74
N ALA A 87 22.37 -0.56 -23.71
CA ALA A 87 22.69 -0.40 -25.13
C ALA A 87 22.82 1.08 -25.53
N ALA A 88 22.03 1.96 -24.91
CA ALA A 88 22.13 3.41 -25.04
C ALA A 88 23.33 4.06 -24.32
N GLY A 89 24.12 3.29 -23.56
CA GLY A 89 25.30 3.78 -22.84
C GLY A 89 25.00 4.46 -21.51
N LEU A 90 23.83 4.19 -20.92
CA LEU A 90 23.43 4.75 -19.62
C LEU A 90 23.91 3.86 -18.46
N HIS A 91 24.31 4.48 -17.35
CA HIS A 91 24.45 3.76 -16.09
C HIS A 91 23.07 3.32 -15.59
N VAL A 92 22.96 2.12 -15.04
CA VAL A 92 21.67 1.55 -14.63
C VAL A 92 21.66 1.19 -13.16
N ILE A 93 20.61 1.62 -12.47
CA ILE A 93 20.22 1.13 -11.15
C ILE A 93 18.94 0.35 -11.35
N VAL A 94 18.93 -0.94 -11.05
CA VAL A 94 17.77 -1.80 -11.25
C VAL A 94 17.18 -2.13 -9.90
N GLU A 95 15.92 -1.74 -9.66
CA GLU A 95 15.25 -2.10 -8.41
C GLU A 95 15.16 -3.61 -8.21
N LYS A 96 15.03 -4.01 -6.95
CA LYS A 96 14.93 -5.42 -6.60
C LYS A 96 13.53 -5.99 -6.90
N PRO A 97 13.42 -7.31 -7.12
CA PRO A 97 14.51 -8.17 -7.56
C PRO A 97 15.02 -7.71 -8.93
N VAL A 98 16.33 -7.83 -9.16
CA VAL A 98 16.98 -7.28 -10.36
C VAL A 98 16.37 -7.86 -11.64
N ALA A 99 16.00 -9.13 -11.62
CA ALA A 99 15.33 -9.81 -12.72
C ALA A 99 14.49 -10.99 -12.18
N LEU A 100 13.91 -11.81 -13.07
CA LEU A 100 13.13 -12.99 -12.68
C LEU A 100 13.99 -14.24 -12.43
N SER A 101 15.25 -14.23 -12.87
CA SER A 101 16.18 -15.36 -12.71
C SER A 101 17.63 -14.89 -12.56
N LEU A 102 18.49 -15.81 -12.12
CA LEU A 102 19.93 -15.58 -12.13
C LEU A 102 20.47 -15.40 -13.56
N ALA A 103 19.90 -16.12 -14.53
CA ALA A 103 20.32 -16.04 -15.94
C ALA A 103 20.12 -14.63 -16.51
N GLU A 104 18.92 -14.07 -16.37
CA GLU A 104 18.62 -12.68 -16.78
C GLU A 104 19.50 -11.67 -16.04
N THR A 105 19.78 -11.90 -14.75
CA THR A 105 20.68 -11.03 -13.97
C THR A 105 22.11 -11.05 -14.53
N ARG A 106 22.62 -12.21 -14.93
CA ARG A 106 23.94 -12.35 -15.57
C ARG A 106 24.00 -11.60 -16.90
N GLU A 107 22.95 -11.70 -17.71
CA GLU A 107 22.87 -10.99 -18.99
C GLU A 107 22.96 -9.47 -18.81
N ILE A 108 22.25 -8.90 -17.82
CA ILE A 108 22.34 -7.47 -17.48
C ILE A 108 23.77 -7.08 -17.07
N VAL A 109 24.38 -7.86 -16.19
CA VAL A 109 25.72 -7.56 -15.64
C VAL A 109 26.80 -7.64 -16.73
N GLU A 110 26.78 -8.67 -17.57
CA GLU A 110 27.74 -8.78 -18.67
C GLU A 110 27.51 -7.70 -19.73
N ALA A 111 26.26 -7.38 -20.08
CA ALA A 111 25.98 -6.27 -21.00
C ALA A 111 26.50 -4.92 -20.48
N ALA A 112 26.33 -4.64 -19.17
CA ALA A 112 26.83 -3.41 -18.56
C ALA A 112 28.37 -3.34 -18.62
N LYS A 113 29.03 -4.46 -18.34
CA LYS A 113 30.49 -4.60 -18.40
C LYS A 113 31.03 -4.46 -19.83
N GLU A 114 30.42 -5.12 -20.81
CA GLU A 114 30.80 -5.02 -22.22
C GLU A 114 30.67 -3.59 -22.75
N LYS A 115 29.61 -2.89 -22.33
CA LYS A 115 29.39 -1.49 -22.69
C LYS A 115 30.31 -0.51 -21.94
N GLY A 116 30.87 -0.92 -20.80
CA GLY A 116 31.65 -0.05 -19.93
C GLY A 116 30.80 0.92 -19.12
N VAL A 117 29.56 0.57 -18.79
CA VAL A 117 28.68 1.34 -17.90
C VAL A 117 28.56 0.68 -16.52
N GLN A 118 28.34 1.49 -15.49
CA GLN A 118 28.07 0.99 -14.14
C GLN A 118 26.66 0.40 -14.04
N PHE A 119 26.56 -0.75 -13.35
CA PHE A 119 25.32 -1.38 -12.92
C PHE A 119 25.26 -1.36 -11.39
N ALA A 120 24.07 -1.14 -10.82
CA ALA A 120 23.82 -1.36 -9.39
C ALA A 120 22.44 -1.98 -9.12
N ALA A 121 22.36 -2.84 -8.11
CA ALA A 121 21.11 -3.43 -7.61
C ALA A 121 20.46 -2.57 -6.52
N GLY A 122 19.14 -2.40 -6.59
CA GLY A 122 18.32 -1.61 -5.66
C GLY A 122 18.08 -2.25 -4.28
N HIS A 123 19.13 -2.61 -3.55
CA HIS A 123 19.02 -3.17 -2.20
C HIS A 123 19.06 -2.08 -1.12
N ASN A 124 18.06 -1.19 -1.11
CA ASN A 124 18.08 0.04 -0.31
C ASN A 124 18.40 -0.15 1.19
N PHE A 125 17.97 -1.27 1.81
CA PHE A 125 18.23 -1.52 3.23
C PHE A 125 19.72 -1.70 3.59
N LEU A 126 20.59 -2.03 2.64
CA LEU A 126 22.04 -2.02 2.84
C LEU A 126 22.60 -0.59 3.02
N GLY A 127 21.82 0.43 2.68
CA GLY A 127 22.13 1.85 2.89
C GLY A 127 21.71 2.40 4.26
N VAL A 128 21.10 1.58 5.13
CA VAL A 128 20.73 2.03 6.48
C VAL A 128 22.00 2.27 7.33
N PRO A 129 22.12 3.41 8.03
CA PRO A 129 23.32 3.73 8.83
C PRO A 129 23.69 2.67 9.88
N SER A 130 22.71 2.10 10.58
CA SER A 130 22.93 1.01 11.54
C SER A 130 23.47 -0.27 10.89
N TYR A 131 23.13 -0.55 9.64
CA TYR A 131 23.72 -1.69 8.92
C TYR A 131 25.21 -1.47 8.63
N GLY A 132 25.61 -0.27 8.22
CA GLY A 132 27.03 0.06 8.05
C GLY A 132 27.84 -0.15 9.33
N ARG A 133 27.27 0.20 10.49
CA ARG A 133 27.89 -0.08 11.80
C ARG A 133 27.95 -1.58 12.12
N LEU A 134 26.91 -2.34 11.80
CA LEU A 134 26.91 -3.80 11.98
C LEU A 134 28.03 -4.44 11.14
N LYS A 135 28.11 -4.09 9.85
CA LYS A 135 29.13 -4.58 8.92
C LYS A 135 30.54 -4.25 9.42
N ALA A 136 30.77 -3.01 9.87
CA ALA A 136 32.04 -2.60 10.43
C ALA A 136 32.43 -3.41 11.69
N ALA A 137 31.48 -3.66 12.60
CA ALA A 137 31.72 -4.47 13.80
C ALA A 137 32.05 -5.93 13.47
N VAL A 138 31.38 -6.51 12.47
CA VAL A 138 31.69 -7.87 11.97
C VAL A 138 33.10 -7.90 11.36
N GLN A 139 33.43 -6.94 10.49
CA GLN A 139 34.73 -6.86 9.83
C GLN A 139 35.89 -6.59 10.81
N ALA A 140 35.65 -5.79 11.85
CA ALA A 140 36.63 -5.51 12.90
C ALA A 140 36.86 -6.70 13.84
N GLY A 141 35.98 -7.71 13.82
CA GLY A 141 36.05 -8.86 14.72
C GLY A 141 35.48 -8.59 16.12
N ASP A 142 34.69 -7.52 16.30
CA ASP A 142 34.12 -7.13 17.59
C ASP A 142 33.17 -8.19 18.17
N LEU A 143 32.59 -9.03 17.31
CA LEU A 143 31.71 -10.14 17.69
C LEU A 143 32.48 -11.47 17.87
N GLY A 144 33.79 -11.48 17.61
CA GLY A 144 34.60 -12.68 17.54
C GLY A 144 34.32 -13.50 16.27
N LYS A 145 34.45 -14.82 16.35
CA LYS A 145 34.13 -15.71 15.21
C LYS A 145 32.62 -15.85 15.08
N VAL A 146 32.05 -15.35 13.99
CA VAL A 146 30.63 -15.51 13.66
C VAL A 146 30.32 -16.99 13.43
N SER A 147 29.28 -17.50 14.06
CA SER A 147 28.81 -18.89 13.92
C SER A 147 27.39 -18.98 13.39
N ASN A 148 26.56 -17.95 13.63
CA ASN A 148 25.16 -17.96 13.21
C ASN A 148 24.65 -16.56 12.84
N VAL A 149 23.83 -16.51 11.80
CA VAL A 149 23.10 -15.30 11.39
C VAL A 149 21.62 -15.64 11.21
N GLU A 150 20.75 -14.81 11.76
CA GLU A 150 19.30 -14.91 11.59
C GLU A 150 18.76 -13.62 10.98
N VAL A 151 17.98 -13.73 9.90
CA VAL A 151 17.38 -12.59 9.22
C VAL A 151 15.86 -12.74 9.20
N ASN A 152 15.17 -11.79 9.81
CA ASN A 152 13.73 -11.82 10.02
C ASN A 152 13.04 -10.75 9.17
N TRP A 153 12.01 -11.18 8.44
CA TRP A 153 11.01 -10.33 7.82
C TRP A 153 9.64 -10.73 8.35
N ALA A 154 9.25 -10.17 9.50
CA ALA A 154 7.91 -10.30 10.05
C ALA A 154 7.17 -8.98 9.86
N LEU A 155 6.33 -8.90 8.84
CA LEU A 155 5.56 -7.69 8.53
C LEU A 155 4.20 -8.08 7.94
N PRO A 156 3.08 -7.71 8.58
CA PRO A 156 1.76 -7.99 8.03
C PRO A 156 1.58 -7.38 6.65
N MET A 157 1.15 -8.21 5.69
CA MET A 157 0.92 -7.73 4.33
C MET A 157 -0.55 -7.38 4.13
N GLY A 158 -0.87 -6.08 4.16
CA GLY A 158 -2.21 -5.58 3.86
C GLY A 158 -2.80 -6.13 2.54
N PRO A 159 -2.03 -6.14 1.43
CA PRO A 159 -2.51 -6.68 0.15
C PRO A 159 -2.92 -8.15 0.13
N LEU A 160 -2.32 -9.04 0.93
CA LEU A 160 -2.77 -10.44 1.01
C LEU A 160 -4.21 -10.56 1.51
N ARG A 161 -4.67 -9.60 2.32
CA ARG A 161 -5.98 -9.64 2.97
C ARG A 161 -7.02 -8.85 2.21
N ALA A 162 -6.69 -7.62 1.83
CA ALA A 162 -7.65 -6.66 1.29
C ALA A 162 -7.32 -6.18 -0.14
N GLY A 163 -6.27 -6.75 -0.75
CA GLY A 163 -5.79 -6.32 -2.06
C GLY A 163 -5.05 -4.97 -2.05
N PRO A 164 -4.71 -4.43 -3.23
CA PRO A 164 -5.07 -4.94 -4.55
C PRO A 164 -4.35 -6.28 -4.87
N TYR A 165 -5.09 -7.25 -5.42
CA TYR A 165 -4.56 -8.61 -5.68
C TYR A 165 -3.83 -8.75 -7.03
N ASN A 166 -3.89 -7.73 -7.88
CA ASN A 166 -3.22 -7.72 -9.19
C ASN A 166 -1.77 -7.20 -9.13
N LEU A 167 -1.26 -6.90 -7.94
CA LEU A 167 0.16 -6.59 -7.72
C LEU A 167 1.02 -7.75 -8.21
N TRP A 168 2.14 -7.45 -8.88
CA TRP A 168 3.05 -8.47 -9.42
C TRP A 168 3.42 -9.55 -8.38
N LEU A 169 3.74 -9.12 -7.16
CA LEU A 169 3.99 -9.94 -5.98
C LEU A 169 2.93 -11.05 -5.74
N LEU A 170 1.66 -10.76 -6.01
CA LEU A 170 0.54 -11.65 -5.71
C LEU A 170 0.08 -12.46 -6.93
N ARG A 171 0.63 -12.22 -8.13
CA ARG A 171 0.23 -12.93 -9.36
C ARG A 171 0.70 -14.38 -9.38
N ASP A 172 1.83 -14.67 -8.74
CA ASP A 172 2.39 -16.01 -8.65
C ASP A 172 2.98 -16.19 -7.23
N PRO A 173 2.82 -17.37 -6.58
CA PRO A 173 3.40 -17.63 -5.27
C PRO A 173 4.93 -17.44 -5.23
N GLN A 174 5.66 -17.68 -6.32
CA GLN A 174 7.12 -17.51 -6.34
C GLN A 174 7.53 -16.04 -6.24
N ASN A 175 6.71 -15.12 -6.80
CA ASN A 175 6.98 -13.68 -6.78
C ASN A 175 7.02 -13.15 -5.35
N MET A 176 6.33 -13.82 -4.42
CA MET A 176 6.37 -13.48 -3.00
C MET A 176 7.78 -13.58 -2.41
N LEU A 177 8.47 -14.70 -2.67
CA LEU A 177 9.82 -14.87 -2.20
C LEU A 177 10.79 -13.96 -2.96
N LEU A 178 10.63 -13.79 -4.28
CA LEU A 178 11.48 -12.89 -5.07
C LEU A 178 11.43 -11.43 -4.57
N GLU A 179 10.24 -10.91 -4.33
CA GLU A 179 10.06 -9.51 -3.91
C GLU A 179 10.50 -9.25 -2.46
N LEU A 180 10.15 -10.16 -1.55
CA LEU A 180 10.37 -10.00 -0.11
C LEU A 180 11.75 -10.50 0.31
N GLY A 181 12.23 -11.59 -0.30
CA GLY A 181 13.49 -12.25 0.01
C GLY A 181 14.71 -11.49 -0.46
N ALA A 182 14.61 -10.72 -1.54
CA ALA A 182 15.76 -9.98 -2.10
C ALA A 182 16.51 -9.13 -1.05
N HIS A 183 15.82 -8.45 -0.13
CA HIS A 183 16.52 -7.68 0.91
C HIS A 183 17.15 -8.54 2.01
N PRO A 184 16.42 -9.46 2.68
CA PRO A 184 17.04 -10.39 3.63
C PRO A 184 18.25 -11.14 3.10
N TYR A 185 18.16 -11.66 1.87
CA TYR A 185 19.26 -12.38 1.24
C TYR A 185 20.45 -11.46 0.96
N ALA A 186 20.21 -10.20 0.57
CA ALA A 186 21.28 -9.22 0.37
C ALA A 186 22.07 -8.94 1.66
N PHE A 187 21.43 -8.90 2.84
CA PHE A 187 22.15 -8.78 4.11
C PHE A 187 23.10 -9.97 4.35
N ALA A 188 22.60 -11.19 4.15
CA ALA A 188 23.40 -12.39 4.37
C ALA A 188 24.54 -12.52 3.35
N CYS A 189 24.27 -12.23 2.07
CA CYS A 189 25.28 -12.26 1.01
C CYS A 189 26.37 -11.21 1.25
N ASP A 190 26.01 -9.97 1.63
CA ASP A 190 27.00 -8.92 1.87
C ASP A 190 27.83 -9.14 3.15
N LEU A 191 27.28 -9.80 4.16
CA LEU A 191 28.00 -10.14 5.39
C LEU A 191 28.89 -11.38 5.26
N LEU A 192 28.45 -12.39 4.52
CA LEU A 192 29.03 -13.74 4.58
C LEU A 192 29.51 -14.28 3.21
N GLY A 193 29.11 -13.66 2.11
CA GLY A 193 29.35 -14.14 0.75
C GLY A 193 28.30 -15.13 0.25
N GLU A 194 28.72 -16.08 -0.59
CA GLU A 194 27.82 -17.04 -1.23
C GLU A 194 27.09 -17.95 -0.22
N LEU A 195 25.80 -18.19 -0.47
CA LEU A 195 24.93 -18.99 0.37
C LEU A 195 24.63 -20.36 -0.27
N GLU A 196 24.90 -21.43 0.46
CA GLU A 196 24.37 -22.76 0.19
C GLU A 196 22.99 -22.90 0.85
N ILE A 197 21.92 -23.04 0.06
CA ILE A 197 20.59 -23.28 0.62
C ILE A 197 20.47 -24.75 1.03
N LEU A 198 20.16 -25.01 2.30
CA LEU A 198 20.02 -26.36 2.84
C LEU A 198 18.58 -26.86 2.68
N SER A 199 17.61 -26.10 3.20
CA SER A 199 16.18 -26.42 3.13
C SER A 199 15.32 -25.16 3.07
N ALA A 200 14.10 -25.29 2.54
CA ALA A 200 13.11 -24.23 2.47
C ALA A 200 11.70 -24.79 2.64
N GLU A 201 10.89 -24.17 3.49
CA GLU A 201 9.52 -24.59 3.79
C GLU A 201 8.57 -23.39 3.77
N ILE A 202 7.35 -23.60 3.28
CA ILE A 202 6.24 -22.66 3.44
C ILE A 202 5.38 -23.07 4.62
N GLY A 203 4.86 -22.09 5.36
CA GLY A 203 3.87 -22.34 6.40
C GLY A 203 2.44 -22.27 5.88
N GLN A 204 1.54 -21.74 6.72
CA GLN A 204 0.12 -21.59 6.40
C GLN A 204 -0.11 -20.79 5.12
N THR A 205 -1.21 -21.12 4.44
CA THR A 205 -1.61 -20.49 3.18
C THR A 205 -2.91 -19.73 3.33
N ILE A 206 -3.09 -18.70 2.52
CA ILE A 206 -4.35 -17.96 2.37
C ILE A 206 -4.88 -18.11 0.95
N THR A 207 -6.20 -18.32 0.83
CA THR A 207 -6.89 -18.28 -0.46
C THR A 207 -7.28 -16.84 -0.78
N LEU A 208 -6.74 -16.32 -1.87
CA LEU A 208 -7.11 -15.02 -2.43
C LEU A 208 -8.48 -15.12 -3.12
N PRO A 209 -9.21 -14.01 -3.26
CA PRO A 209 -10.40 -14.02 -4.11
C PRO A 209 -9.98 -14.33 -5.56
N GLY A 210 -10.70 -15.22 -6.23
CA GLY A 210 -10.24 -15.87 -7.47
C GLY A 210 -9.83 -17.33 -7.26
N GLY A 211 -9.61 -17.77 -6.02
CA GLY A 211 -9.23 -19.14 -5.67
C GLY A 211 -7.72 -19.40 -5.68
N ALA A 212 -6.91 -18.41 -6.06
CA ALA A 212 -5.44 -18.49 -5.98
C ALA A 212 -4.96 -18.65 -4.53
N VAL A 213 -3.88 -19.41 -4.31
CA VAL A 213 -3.40 -19.73 -2.95
C VAL A 213 -2.01 -19.15 -2.73
N ARG A 214 -1.79 -18.46 -1.60
CA ARG A 214 -0.51 -17.80 -1.29
C ARG A 214 0.05 -18.22 0.07
N PRO A 215 1.36 -18.51 0.16
CA PRO A 215 2.00 -18.77 1.44
C PRO A 215 2.07 -17.49 2.30
N GLN A 216 1.82 -17.62 3.59
CA GLN A 216 1.89 -16.50 4.54
C GLN A 216 3.19 -16.48 5.33
N SER A 217 3.99 -17.54 5.29
CA SER A 217 5.29 -17.59 5.95
C SER A 217 6.24 -18.52 5.21
N TRP A 218 7.53 -18.25 5.38
CA TRP A 218 8.62 -19.04 4.81
C TRP A 218 9.71 -19.23 5.86
N ARG A 219 10.33 -20.40 5.87
CA ARG A 219 11.49 -20.74 6.70
C ARG A 219 12.57 -21.31 5.80
N VAL A 220 13.74 -20.69 5.79
CA VAL A 220 14.86 -21.12 4.95
C VAL A 220 16.08 -21.29 5.82
N LEU A 221 16.72 -22.46 5.71
CA LEU A 221 18.01 -22.75 6.32
C LEU A 221 19.07 -22.74 5.22
N ALA A 222 20.16 -22.04 5.47
CA ALA A 222 21.28 -21.89 4.56
C ALA A 222 22.61 -21.93 5.33
N ARG A 223 23.72 -21.95 4.59
CA ARG A 223 25.07 -21.92 5.14
C ARG A 223 25.96 -21.04 4.26
N ALA A 224 26.85 -20.29 4.90
CA ALA A 224 27.96 -19.60 4.23
C ALA A 224 29.28 -20.05 4.87
N GLY A 225 30.01 -20.94 4.21
CA GLY A 225 31.20 -21.57 4.79
C GLY A 225 30.87 -22.32 6.09
N ALA A 226 31.35 -21.82 7.23
CA ALA A 226 31.11 -22.40 8.56
C ALA A 226 29.98 -21.70 9.34
N VAL A 227 29.30 -20.71 8.75
CA VAL A 227 28.24 -19.94 9.41
C VAL A 227 26.87 -20.49 9.00
N ASP A 228 26.07 -20.90 9.97
CA ASP A 228 24.68 -21.30 9.72
C ASP A 228 23.77 -20.06 9.63
N VAL A 229 22.91 -20.02 8.61
CA VAL A 229 22.04 -18.88 8.31
C VAL A 229 20.58 -19.31 8.32
N ALA A 230 19.71 -18.54 8.98
CA ALA A 230 18.27 -18.77 8.97
C ALA A 230 17.51 -17.53 8.48
N PHE A 231 16.56 -17.73 7.57
CA PHE A 231 15.63 -16.69 7.13
C PHE A 231 14.21 -17.00 7.57
N ASN A 232 13.57 -16.04 8.23
CA ASN A 232 12.20 -16.17 8.71
C ASN A 232 11.31 -15.10 8.09
N PHE A 233 10.37 -15.51 7.23
CA PHE A 233 9.36 -14.63 6.66
C PHE A 233 8.01 -14.89 7.33
N SER A 234 7.31 -13.84 7.74
CA SER A 234 5.95 -13.91 8.29
C SER A 234 5.12 -12.73 7.83
N LEU A 235 4.01 -13.02 7.16
CA LEU A 235 3.15 -12.04 6.47
C LEU A 235 1.73 -12.00 7.04
N VAL A 236 1.43 -12.88 8.01
CA VAL A 236 0.20 -12.85 8.82
C VAL A 236 0.19 -11.63 9.75
N GLU A 237 -0.89 -11.38 10.47
CA GLU A 237 -0.92 -10.35 11.52
C GLU A 237 0.06 -10.71 12.65
N VAL A 238 1.29 -10.22 12.49
CA VAL A 238 2.40 -10.32 13.42
C VAL A 238 2.82 -8.94 13.91
N PHE A 239 3.55 -8.93 15.02
CA PHE A 239 4.32 -7.76 15.40
C PHE A 239 5.43 -7.51 14.35
N ASP A 240 5.67 -6.24 14.00
CA ASP A 240 6.75 -5.88 13.06
C ASP A 240 8.10 -6.27 13.68
N ASP A 241 8.77 -7.27 13.09
CA ASP A 241 10.16 -7.63 13.39
C ASP A 241 10.93 -7.79 12.08
N ARG A 242 11.66 -6.72 11.76
CA ARG A 242 12.53 -6.64 10.60
C ARG A 242 13.95 -6.46 11.10
N SER A 243 14.62 -7.59 11.31
CA SER A 243 15.91 -7.63 12.00
C SER A 243 16.95 -8.56 11.39
N VAL A 244 18.21 -8.26 11.68
CA VAL A 244 19.37 -9.13 11.45
C VAL A 244 20.04 -9.37 12.79
N THR A 245 20.21 -10.63 13.17
CA THR A 245 20.90 -11.03 14.39
C THR A 245 22.17 -11.79 14.02
N VAL A 246 23.32 -11.31 14.48
CA VAL A 246 24.64 -11.92 14.22
C VAL A 246 25.21 -12.41 15.55
N ARG A 247 25.45 -13.73 15.63
CA ARG A 247 26.06 -14.39 16.80
C ARG A 247 27.50 -14.73 16.49
N GLY A 248 28.40 -14.22 17.31
CA GLY A 248 29.79 -14.64 17.31
C GLY A 248 30.25 -15.11 18.69
N SER A 249 31.49 -15.59 18.76
CA SER A 249 32.06 -16.21 19.96
C SER A 249 32.16 -15.29 21.18
N THR A 250 32.22 -13.96 20.97
CA THR A 250 32.40 -12.97 22.06
C THR A 250 31.34 -11.88 22.05
N GLY A 251 30.39 -11.91 21.11
CA GLY A 251 29.38 -10.88 20.99
C GLY A 251 28.14 -11.31 20.20
N LEU A 252 27.05 -10.59 20.46
CA LEU A 252 25.78 -10.71 19.79
C LEU A 252 25.36 -9.31 19.31
N ALA A 253 25.16 -9.16 18.00
CA ALA A 253 24.59 -7.94 17.45
C ALA A 253 23.16 -8.19 16.99
N ARG A 254 22.25 -7.26 17.30
CA ARG A 254 20.89 -7.23 16.77
C ARG A 254 20.64 -5.89 16.11
N LEU A 255 20.46 -5.92 14.80
CA LEU A 255 20.04 -4.81 13.96
C LEU A 255 18.53 -4.89 13.74
N ASP A 256 17.80 -3.84 14.12
CA ASP A 256 16.45 -3.58 13.61
C ASP A 256 16.58 -2.55 12.49
N TYR A 257 16.46 -3.02 11.25
CA TYR A 257 16.63 -2.19 10.06
C TYR A 257 15.35 -1.42 9.68
N ALA A 258 14.21 -1.73 10.31
CA ALA A 258 13.01 -0.92 10.21
C ALA A 258 13.09 0.35 11.07
N ALA A 259 13.74 0.25 12.23
CA ALA A 259 13.88 1.34 13.18
C ALA A 259 15.23 2.08 13.08
N ASP A 260 16.19 1.63 12.25
CA ASP A 260 17.59 2.10 12.23
C ASP A 260 18.20 2.03 13.65
N THR A 261 18.11 0.87 14.29
CA THR A 261 18.71 0.64 15.62
C THR A 261 19.63 -0.56 15.60
N LEU A 262 20.78 -0.44 16.23
CA LEU A 262 21.74 -1.52 16.42
C LEU A 262 22.11 -1.61 17.89
N VAL A 263 21.96 -2.80 18.45
CA VAL A 263 22.37 -3.14 19.81
C VAL A 263 23.42 -4.24 19.74
N ILE A 264 24.55 -4.03 20.39
CA ILE A 264 25.64 -5.00 20.49
C ILE A 264 25.82 -5.37 21.96
N GLN A 265 25.67 -6.66 22.23
CA GLN A 265 25.91 -7.26 23.52
C GLN A 265 27.26 -7.98 23.49
N GLN A 266 28.17 -7.58 24.36
CA GLN A 266 29.46 -8.21 24.57
C GLN A 266 29.61 -8.63 26.03
N GLU A 267 30.52 -9.58 26.28
CA GLU A 267 30.96 -9.88 27.63
C GLU A 267 31.82 -8.73 28.17
N ASN A 268 31.77 -8.50 29.48
CA ASN A 268 32.62 -7.53 30.16
C ASN A 268 33.41 -8.23 31.26
N THR A 269 34.47 -7.58 31.74
CA THR A 269 35.38 -8.12 32.76
C THR A 269 34.96 -7.75 34.19
N ALA A 270 33.71 -7.33 34.42
CA ALA A 270 33.25 -6.91 35.74
C ALA A 270 33.07 -8.10 36.70
N ASP A 271 33.12 -7.81 38.00
CA ASP A 271 32.90 -8.78 39.07
C ASP A 271 31.56 -9.54 38.89
N LEU A 272 31.57 -10.84 39.19
CA LEU A 272 30.44 -11.78 39.01
C LEU A 272 29.12 -11.27 39.60
N VAL A 273 29.17 -10.55 40.72
CA VAL A 273 27.95 -10.06 41.40
C VAL A 273 27.32 -8.88 40.66
N MET A 274 28.14 -7.98 40.10
CA MET A 274 27.67 -6.73 39.48
C MET A 274 27.53 -6.82 37.96
N ASN A 275 28.19 -7.79 37.32
CA ASN A 275 28.18 -7.97 35.87
C ASN A 275 26.76 -8.01 35.27
N PRO A 276 25.76 -8.75 35.81
CA PRO A 276 24.40 -8.75 35.25
C PRO A 276 23.76 -7.36 35.20
N LEU A 277 23.97 -6.54 36.25
CA LEU A 277 23.43 -5.18 36.31
C LEU A 277 24.10 -4.28 35.27
N PHE A 278 25.44 -4.27 35.22
CA PHE A 278 26.17 -3.44 34.25
C PHE A 278 25.85 -3.82 32.80
N LYS A 279 25.64 -5.11 32.53
CA LYS A 279 25.19 -5.60 31.24
C LYS A 279 23.82 -5.03 30.85
N GLN A 280 22.84 -5.08 31.76
CA GLN A 280 21.50 -4.53 31.50
C GLN A 280 21.50 -3.00 31.39
N LEU A 281 22.32 -2.31 32.21
CA LEU A 281 22.49 -0.85 32.12
C LEU A 281 23.10 -0.44 30.78
N ASN A 282 24.12 -1.17 30.30
CA ASN A 282 24.70 -0.92 28.99
C ASN A 282 23.69 -1.12 27.85
N LEU A 283 22.92 -2.22 27.87
CA LEU A 283 21.87 -2.46 26.86
C LEU A 283 20.79 -1.37 26.91
N SER A 284 20.35 -0.99 28.11
CA SER A 284 19.38 0.09 28.31
C SER A 284 19.89 1.43 27.77
N TRP A 285 21.17 1.73 28.01
CA TRP A 285 21.83 2.92 27.47
C TRP A 285 21.90 2.91 25.95
N GLN A 286 22.23 1.77 25.34
CA GLN A 286 22.22 1.64 23.88
C GLN A 286 20.83 1.89 23.30
N HIS A 287 19.78 1.28 23.87
CA HIS A 287 18.40 1.52 23.44
C HIS A 287 17.99 2.99 23.58
N LEU A 288 18.32 3.62 24.71
CA LEU A 288 18.04 5.04 24.92
C LEU A 288 18.78 5.92 23.90
N ARG A 289 20.07 5.65 23.66
CA ARG A 289 20.89 6.39 22.69
C ARG A 289 20.31 6.30 21.28
N GLU A 290 19.99 5.09 20.81
CA GLU A 290 19.41 4.88 19.48
C GLU A 290 18.04 5.58 19.38
N GLY A 291 17.20 5.48 20.42
CA GLY A 291 15.90 6.15 20.49
C GLY A 291 16.00 7.68 20.44
N VAL A 292 16.91 8.28 21.21
CA VAL A 292 17.14 9.74 21.23
C VAL A 292 17.68 10.23 19.89
N VAL A 293 18.65 9.52 19.30
CA VAL A 293 19.22 9.87 18.00
C VAL A 293 18.13 9.84 16.92
N ASN A 294 17.29 8.80 16.90
CA ASN A 294 16.24 8.68 15.89
C ASN A 294 15.11 9.69 16.11
N ALA A 295 14.73 9.97 17.36
CA ALA A 295 13.76 11.02 17.68
C ALA A 295 14.26 12.41 17.26
N ALA A 296 15.52 12.74 17.55
CA ALA A 296 16.14 14.00 17.14
C ALA A 296 16.19 14.13 15.62
N ARG A 297 16.63 13.10 14.90
CA ARG A 297 16.67 13.08 13.43
C ARG A 297 15.29 13.27 12.80
N GLN A 298 14.28 12.56 13.28
CA GLN A 298 12.91 12.68 12.76
C GLN A 298 12.32 14.06 13.05
N THR A 299 12.58 14.62 14.23
CA THR A 299 12.09 15.95 14.62
C THR A 299 12.73 17.04 13.76
N VAL A 300 14.07 17.04 13.62
CA VAL A 300 14.81 18.04 12.84
C VAL A 300 14.49 17.95 11.35
N SER A 301 14.29 16.74 10.82
CA SER A 301 13.96 16.55 9.40
C SER A 301 12.48 16.69 9.06
N LEU A 302 11.61 17.00 10.04
CA LEU A 302 10.15 16.95 9.86
C LEU A 302 9.69 15.63 9.23
N ASN A 303 10.27 14.52 9.68
CA ASN A 303 10.05 13.15 9.21
C ASN A 303 10.56 12.84 7.78
N GLN A 304 11.33 13.72 7.15
CA GLN A 304 11.94 13.47 5.83
C GLN A 304 13.15 12.52 5.89
N LYS A 305 13.73 12.30 7.08
CA LYS A 305 14.81 11.32 7.33
C LYS A 305 14.31 10.16 8.22
N SER A 306 13.22 9.53 7.83
CA SER A 306 12.82 8.24 8.42
C SER A 306 13.90 7.18 8.13
N PRO A 307 13.99 6.09 8.93
CA PRO A 307 14.90 4.96 8.64
C PRO A 307 14.81 4.47 7.18
N TYR A 308 13.58 4.36 6.67
CA TYR A 308 13.33 3.98 5.29
C TYR A 308 13.87 5.02 4.29
N GLY A 309 13.61 6.31 4.48
CA GLY A 309 14.17 7.36 3.62
C GLY A 309 15.71 7.43 3.67
N LEU A 310 16.30 7.19 4.85
CA LEU A 310 17.76 7.13 5.02
C LEU A 310 18.39 5.99 4.22
N SER A 311 17.71 4.84 4.15
CA SER A 311 18.18 3.68 3.39
C SER A 311 18.37 4.00 1.89
N PHE A 312 17.41 4.69 1.27
CA PHE A 312 17.54 5.16 -0.12
C PHE A 312 18.66 6.18 -0.28
N ARG A 313 18.76 7.14 0.64
CA ARG A 313 19.84 8.15 0.59
C ARG A 313 21.22 7.53 0.70
N GLY A 314 21.41 6.58 1.62
CA GLY A 314 22.68 5.87 1.78
C GLY A 314 23.04 5.06 0.53
N THR A 315 22.05 4.43 -0.08
CA THR A 315 22.21 3.65 -1.32
C THR A 315 22.57 4.55 -2.51
N VAL A 316 21.77 5.58 -2.77
CA VAL A 316 22.00 6.54 -3.85
C VAL A 316 23.36 7.22 -3.69
N ASN A 317 23.72 7.67 -2.48
CA ASN A 317 25.03 8.28 -2.25
C ASN A 317 26.18 7.32 -2.58
N ALA A 318 26.13 6.06 -2.13
CA ALA A 318 27.20 5.09 -2.42
C ALA A 318 27.34 4.78 -3.91
N ILE A 319 26.21 4.66 -4.63
CA ILE A 319 26.19 4.39 -6.06
C ILE A 319 26.76 5.58 -6.85
N TYR A 320 26.29 6.80 -6.57
CA TYR A 320 26.73 7.98 -7.33
C TYR A 320 28.12 8.46 -6.97
N ASP A 321 28.59 8.21 -5.74
CA ASP A 321 30.01 8.39 -5.38
C ASP A 321 30.90 7.52 -6.29
N SER A 322 30.53 6.24 -6.48
CA SER A 322 31.26 5.31 -7.35
C SER A 322 31.25 5.75 -8.82
N ILE A 323 30.08 6.15 -9.34
CA ILE A 323 29.93 6.65 -10.72
C ILE A 323 30.74 7.94 -10.93
N ARG A 324 30.65 8.87 -9.98
CA ARG A 324 31.29 10.19 -10.03
C ARG A 324 32.81 10.08 -10.05
N HIS A 325 33.35 9.27 -9.15
CA HIS A 325 34.78 9.06 -8.98
C HIS A 325 35.36 8.01 -9.93
N ARG A 326 34.51 7.33 -10.71
CA ARG A 326 34.90 6.25 -11.65
C ARG A 326 35.63 5.11 -10.94
N THR A 327 35.24 4.82 -9.71
CA THR A 327 35.72 3.66 -8.97
C THR A 327 34.84 2.45 -9.28
N PRO A 328 35.29 1.23 -8.94
CA PRO A 328 34.39 0.08 -8.91
C PRO A 328 33.13 0.39 -8.08
N MET A 329 31.99 -0.15 -8.49
CA MET A 329 30.74 -0.03 -7.74
C MET A 329 30.94 -0.57 -6.32
N ASP A 330 30.31 0.07 -5.33
CA ASP A 330 30.27 -0.44 -3.96
C ASP A 330 29.78 -1.90 -3.96
N ALA A 331 30.57 -2.79 -3.35
CA ALA A 331 30.35 -4.24 -3.37
C ALA A 331 28.97 -4.66 -2.82
N ARG A 332 28.28 -3.79 -2.05
CA ARG A 332 26.91 -4.03 -1.59
C ARG A 332 25.88 -4.07 -2.73
N TYR A 333 26.17 -3.39 -3.84
CA TYR A 333 25.20 -3.14 -4.91
C TYR A 333 25.69 -3.61 -6.28
N ASP A 334 26.91 -4.14 -6.39
CA ASP A 334 27.50 -4.50 -7.67
C ASP A 334 26.84 -5.73 -8.33
N GLY A 335 27.32 -6.08 -9.53
CA GLY A 335 26.82 -7.23 -10.28
C GLY A 335 27.08 -8.58 -9.63
N ALA A 336 28.11 -8.71 -8.78
CA ALA A 336 28.39 -9.95 -8.07
C ALA A 336 27.40 -10.15 -6.92
N ALA A 337 27.12 -9.10 -6.15
CA ALA A 337 26.08 -9.12 -5.12
C ALA A 337 24.70 -9.43 -5.68
N ALA A 338 24.32 -8.81 -6.82
CA ALA A 338 23.07 -9.11 -7.51
C ALA A 338 22.94 -10.60 -7.89
N GLN A 339 24.00 -11.18 -8.45
CA GLN A 339 24.03 -12.59 -8.82
C GLN A 339 23.96 -13.52 -7.62
N GLN A 340 24.66 -13.22 -6.53
CA GLN A 340 24.61 -14.02 -5.29
C GLN A 340 23.18 -14.05 -4.72
N VAL A 341 22.53 -12.89 -4.63
CA VAL A 341 21.16 -12.78 -4.11
C VAL A 341 20.18 -13.55 -5.00
N MET A 342 20.25 -13.35 -6.32
CA MET A 342 19.33 -14.01 -7.26
C MET A 342 19.57 -15.53 -7.32
N GLY A 343 20.82 -15.97 -7.25
CA GLY A 343 21.15 -17.40 -7.19
C GLY A 343 20.64 -18.06 -5.92
N ALA A 344 20.76 -17.39 -4.77
CA ALA A 344 20.25 -17.91 -3.51
C ALA A 344 18.71 -17.95 -3.47
N LEU A 345 18.03 -16.98 -4.08
CA LEU A 345 16.56 -17.01 -4.25
C LEU A 345 16.13 -18.16 -5.16
N GLU A 346 16.79 -18.34 -6.30
CA GLU A 346 16.51 -19.43 -7.25
C GLU A 346 16.73 -20.81 -6.60
N ALA A 347 17.83 -20.98 -5.86
CA ALA A 347 18.13 -22.20 -5.11
C ALA A 347 17.10 -22.48 -4.01
N THR A 348 16.52 -21.44 -3.41
CA THR A 348 15.44 -21.56 -2.42
C THR A 348 14.14 -21.99 -3.08
N LEU A 349 13.77 -21.37 -4.21
CA LEU A 349 12.59 -21.75 -5.00
C LEU A 349 12.68 -23.20 -5.50
N ALA A 350 13.88 -23.68 -5.82
CA ALA A 350 14.09 -25.08 -6.23
C ALA A 350 13.83 -26.10 -5.09
N LYS A 351 13.85 -25.67 -3.82
CA LYS A 351 13.70 -26.53 -2.64
C LYS A 351 12.29 -26.54 -2.04
N VAL A 352 11.39 -25.72 -2.58
CA VAL A 352 10.04 -25.53 -2.02
C VAL A 352 8.96 -25.93 -3.02
N LYS A 353 7.93 -26.61 -2.53
CA LYS A 353 6.77 -26.95 -3.34
C LYS A 353 5.71 -25.86 -3.19
N LEU A 354 5.61 -24.99 -4.18
CA LEU A 354 4.63 -23.91 -4.19
C LEU A 354 3.22 -24.41 -4.53
N PRO A 355 2.17 -23.75 -3.99
CA PRO A 355 0.80 -24.05 -4.38
C PRO A 355 0.59 -23.75 -5.86
N LYS A 356 -0.28 -24.53 -6.52
CA LYS A 356 -0.68 -24.28 -7.90
C LYS A 356 -2.03 -23.57 -7.90
N ASP A 357 -2.11 -22.47 -8.63
CA ASP A 357 -3.37 -21.76 -8.78
C ASP A 357 -4.37 -22.56 -9.64
N PRO A 358 -5.67 -22.47 -9.35
CA PRO A 358 -6.69 -23.05 -10.20
C PRO A 358 -6.66 -22.37 -11.57
N LYS A 359 -7.00 -23.13 -12.62
CA LYS A 359 -7.15 -22.54 -13.96
C LYS A 359 -8.39 -21.64 -13.96
N PRO A 360 -8.33 -20.44 -14.55
CA PRO A 360 -9.51 -19.60 -14.72
C PRO A 360 -10.60 -20.34 -15.47
N LYS A 361 -11.87 -20.09 -15.09
CA LYS A 361 -13.00 -20.59 -15.86
C LYS A 361 -12.99 -19.99 -17.27
N LYS A 362 -13.48 -20.76 -18.23
CA LYS A 362 -13.58 -20.34 -19.63
C LYS A 362 -15.01 -19.96 -19.95
N GLY A 363 -15.22 -18.79 -20.53
CA GLY A 363 -16.51 -18.33 -21.04
C GLY A 363 -16.35 -17.10 -21.91
N THR A 364 -17.45 -16.65 -22.49
CA THR A 364 -17.55 -15.41 -23.27
C THR A 364 -18.67 -14.57 -22.67
N PRO A 365 -18.42 -13.86 -21.57
CA PRO A 365 -19.45 -13.06 -20.91
C PRO A 365 -20.01 -12.01 -21.87
N LYS A 366 -21.30 -11.72 -21.72
CA LYS A 366 -22.05 -10.69 -22.46
C LYS A 366 -22.61 -9.68 -21.45
N PRO A 367 -21.74 -8.82 -20.91
CA PRO A 367 -22.12 -8.02 -19.77
C PRO A 367 -23.13 -6.94 -20.13
N THR A 368 -24.13 -6.81 -19.27
CA THR A 368 -25.11 -5.71 -19.28
C THR A 368 -24.90 -4.77 -18.10
N VAL A 369 -24.00 -5.12 -17.18
CA VAL A 369 -23.68 -4.36 -15.98
C VAL A 369 -22.19 -4.05 -15.94
N MET A 370 -21.82 -2.82 -15.60
CA MET A 370 -20.43 -2.40 -15.45
C MET A 370 -20.14 -1.93 -14.03
N VAL A 371 -19.02 -2.37 -13.45
CA VAL A 371 -18.56 -1.95 -12.12
C VAL A 371 -17.20 -1.24 -12.22
N ILE A 372 -17.21 0.07 -12.03
CA ILE A 372 -15.99 0.88 -11.90
C ILE A 372 -15.47 0.75 -10.48
N GLY A 373 -14.22 0.29 -10.34
CA GLY A 373 -13.67 -0.04 -9.02
C GLY A 373 -14.06 -1.43 -8.54
N GLY A 374 -14.48 -2.33 -9.45
CA GLY A 374 -14.88 -3.71 -9.13
C GLY A 374 -13.79 -4.55 -8.46
N THR A 375 -12.51 -4.18 -8.56
CA THR A 375 -11.41 -4.89 -7.86
C THR A 375 -11.24 -4.49 -6.40
N GLY A 376 -11.96 -3.46 -5.91
CA GLY A 376 -11.90 -3.01 -4.51
C GLY A 376 -12.73 -3.88 -3.56
N PHE A 377 -12.74 -3.54 -2.27
CA PHE A 377 -13.46 -4.31 -1.24
C PHE A 377 -14.97 -4.44 -1.54
N ILE A 378 -15.68 -3.31 -1.62
CA ILE A 378 -17.13 -3.30 -1.97
C ILE A 378 -17.34 -3.82 -3.39
N GLY A 379 -16.52 -3.35 -4.35
CA GLY A 379 -16.69 -3.69 -5.76
C GLY A 379 -16.57 -5.17 -6.07
N ARG A 380 -15.67 -5.88 -5.38
CA ARG A 380 -15.49 -7.33 -5.57
C ARG A 380 -16.71 -8.07 -5.06
N ASN A 381 -17.21 -7.67 -3.89
CA ASN A 381 -18.40 -8.26 -3.31
C ASN A 381 -19.62 -8.05 -4.21
N LEU A 382 -19.82 -6.81 -4.67
CA LEU A 382 -20.87 -6.46 -5.63
C LEU A 382 -20.78 -7.25 -6.93
N THR A 383 -19.59 -7.36 -7.52
CA THR A 383 -19.37 -8.12 -8.76
C THR A 383 -19.78 -9.59 -8.58
N ARG A 384 -19.41 -10.20 -7.46
CA ARG A 384 -19.77 -11.60 -7.15
C ARG A 384 -21.26 -11.79 -6.94
N GLU A 385 -21.89 -10.86 -6.23
CA GLU A 385 -23.34 -10.90 -6.00
C GLU A 385 -24.13 -10.69 -7.31
N LEU A 386 -23.69 -9.78 -8.19
CA LEU A 386 -24.27 -9.61 -9.52
C LEU A 386 -24.20 -10.90 -10.35
N VAL A 387 -23.05 -11.57 -10.36
CA VAL A 387 -22.88 -12.87 -11.04
C VAL A 387 -23.76 -13.95 -10.41
N ALA A 388 -23.86 -13.98 -9.08
CA ALA A 388 -24.75 -14.91 -8.36
C ALA A 388 -26.24 -14.70 -8.71
N ARG A 389 -26.63 -13.46 -9.08
CA ARG A 389 -27.97 -13.13 -9.59
C ARG A 389 -28.12 -13.30 -11.11
N GLY A 390 -27.11 -13.84 -11.79
CA GLY A 390 -27.17 -14.19 -13.21
C GLY A 390 -26.78 -13.07 -14.17
N HIS A 391 -26.13 -12.00 -13.68
CA HIS A 391 -25.59 -10.97 -14.56
C HIS A 391 -24.17 -11.29 -15.01
N ASP A 392 -23.89 -11.09 -16.29
CA ASP A 392 -22.53 -10.95 -16.77
C ASP A 392 -22.05 -9.51 -16.47
N VAL A 393 -20.81 -9.37 -15.99
CA VAL A 393 -20.29 -8.11 -15.44
C VAL A 393 -19.00 -7.67 -16.14
N ARG A 394 -18.99 -6.41 -16.58
CA ARG A 394 -17.79 -5.71 -17.05
C ARG A 394 -17.14 -4.96 -15.88
N VAL A 395 -15.93 -5.34 -15.49
CA VAL A 395 -15.17 -4.63 -14.45
C VAL A 395 -14.18 -3.68 -15.09
N LEU A 396 -14.34 -2.38 -14.84
CA LEU A 396 -13.35 -1.40 -15.24
C LEU A 396 -12.29 -1.27 -14.14
N SER A 397 -11.04 -1.59 -14.50
CA SER A 397 -9.89 -1.53 -13.59
C SER A 397 -8.64 -0.97 -14.26
N ARG A 398 -7.60 -0.65 -13.48
CA ARG A 398 -6.31 -0.19 -14.02
C ARG A 398 -5.51 -1.29 -14.72
N GLY A 399 -5.85 -2.57 -14.50
CA GLY A 399 -5.17 -3.71 -15.10
C GLY A 399 -6.10 -4.55 -15.98
N LYS A 400 -5.51 -5.49 -16.73
CA LYS A 400 -6.25 -6.47 -17.56
C LYS A 400 -6.69 -7.72 -16.79
N THR A 401 -6.29 -7.86 -15.53
CA THR A 401 -6.62 -8.99 -14.67
C THR A 401 -7.22 -8.51 -13.35
N GLY A 402 -8.07 -9.34 -12.74
CA GLY A 402 -8.76 -9.06 -11.48
C GLY A 402 -8.95 -10.34 -10.67
N PRO A 403 -9.42 -10.23 -9.42
CA PRO A 403 -9.56 -11.37 -8.50
C PRO A 403 -10.85 -12.17 -8.75
N PHE A 404 -11.03 -12.62 -10.00
CA PHE A 404 -12.28 -13.19 -10.53
C PHE A 404 -12.07 -14.47 -11.35
N ASP A 405 -10.89 -15.12 -11.27
CA ASP A 405 -10.58 -16.31 -12.08
C ASP A 405 -11.61 -17.45 -11.91
N ASP A 406 -12.21 -17.55 -10.72
CA ASP A 406 -13.25 -18.53 -10.36
C ASP A 406 -14.64 -18.24 -10.98
N ILE A 407 -14.84 -17.03 -11.52
CA ILE A 407 -16.06 -16.57 -12.19
C ILE A 407 -15.77 -15.85 -13.53
N ALA A 408 -14.61 -16.13 -14.13
CA ALA A 408 -14.15 -15.50 -15.37
C ALA A 408 -15.03 -15.82 -16.60
N ASP A 409 -15.92 -16.81 -16.48
CA ASP A 409 -16.96 -17.12 -17.44
C ASP A 409 -18.11 -16.09 -17.47
N HIS A 410 -18.28 -15.31 -16.41
CA HIS A 410 -19.29 -14.27 -16.26
C HIS A 410 -18.70 -12.85 -16.11
N VAL A 411 -17.39 -12.73 -15.93
CA VAL A 411 -16.73 -11.43 -15.69
C VAL A 411 -15.70 -11.16 -16.76
N GLU A 412 -15.80 -9.99 -17.39
CA GLU A 412 -14.72 -9.44 -18.20
C GLU A 412 -14.08 -8.22 -17.52
N THR A 413 -12.76 -8.06 -17.66
CA THR A 413 -12.05 -6.91 -17.12
C THR A 413 -11.52 -6.05 -18.27
N VAL A 414 -11.88 -4.76 -18.25
CA VAL A 414 -11.43 -3.77 -19.23
C VAL A 414 -10.54 -2.73 -18.57
N SER A 415 -9.53 -2.27 -19.30
CA SER A 415 -8.59 -1.25 -18.83
C SER A 415 -8.77 0.03 -19.64
N VAL A 416 -9.38 1.03 -19.00
CA VAL A 416 -9.63 2.35 -19.57
C VAL A 416 -9.28 3.40 -18.50
N SER A 417 -8.61 4.48 -18.91
CA SER A 417 -8.35 5.59 -18.00
C SER A 417 -9.64 6.33 -17.69
N LEU A 418 -9.89 6.66 -16.42
CA LEU A 418 -11.04 7.49 -16.03
C LEU A 418 -10.92 8.95 -16.53
N SER A 419 -9.78 9.33 -17.12
CA SER A 419 -9.61 10.60 -17.83
C SER A 419 -10.03 10.53 -19.30
N ASP A 420 -10.16 9.33 -19.86
CA ASP A 420 -10.50 9.11 -21.28
C ASP A 420 -12.00 8.90 -21.44
N LYS A 421 -12.71 9.98 -21.78
CA LYS A 421 -14.17 9.94 -21.97
C LYS A 421 -14.55 9.03 -23.15
N ALA A 422 -13.83 9.07 -24.27
CA ALA A 422 -14.16 8.28 -25.45
C ALA A 422 -13.99 6.78 -25.18
N GLY A 423 -12.90 6.42 -24.49
CA GLY A 423 -12.69 5.06 -24.00
C GLY A 423 -13.77 4.60 -23.02
N LEU A 424 -14.26 5.49 -22.14
CA LEU A 424 -15.36 5.19 -21.22
C LEU A 424 -16.67 4.92 -21.97
N VAL A 425 -17.03 5.74 -22.95
CA VAL A 425 -18.22 5.53 -23.79
C VAL A 425 -18.13 4.20 -24.53
N ALA A 426 -17.00 3.90 -25.16
CA ALA A 426 -16.79 2.62 -25.83
C ALA A 426 -16.86 1.43 -24.86
N ALA A 427 -16.35 1.58 -23.64
CA ALA A 427 -16.46 0.55 -22.60
C ALA A 427 -17.87 0.41 -22.01
N MET A 428 -18.77 1.37 -22.24
CA MET A 428 -20.18 1.30 -21.82
C MET A 428 -21.09 0.76 -22.93
N ASP A 429 -20.55 0.39 -24.11
CA ASP A 429 -21.34 -0.21 -25.17
C ASP A 429 -22.01 -1.52 -24.71
N GLY A 430 -23.32 -1.61 -24.92
CA GLY A 430 -24.17 -2.71 -24.44
C GLY A 430 -24.46 -2.75 -22.94
N ILE A 431 -24.05 -1.74 -22.15
CA ILE A 431 -24.24 -1.69 -20.70
C ILE A 431 -25.53 -0.95 -20.34
N ASP A 432 -26.40 -1.60 -19.58
CA ASP A 432 -27.64 -1.03 -19.05
C ASP A 432 -27.42 -0.31 -17.71
N ALA A 433 -26.50 -0.81 -16.87
CA ALA A 433 -26.26 -0.27 -15.53
C ALA A 433 -24.77 -0.10 -15.20
N VAL A 434 -24.41 1.06 -14.64
CA VAL A 434 -23.04 1.38 -14.22
C VAL A 434 -23.01 1.65 -12.72
N PHE A 435 -22.15 0.92 -12.01
CA PHE A 435 -21.81 1.17 -10.61
C PHE A 435 -20.48 1.92 -10.52
N ASN A 436 -20.50 3.14 -9.97
CA ASN A 436 -19.30 3.93 -9.75
C ASN A 436 -18.85 3.87 -8.29
N LEU A 437 -17.86 3.01 -8.02
CA LEU A 437 -17.19 2.83 -6.73
C LEU A 437 -15.79 3.46 -6.70
N ALA A 438 -15.46 4.30 -7.70
CA ALA A 438 -14.14 4.89 -7.80
C ALA A 438 -13.85 5.83 -6.61
N LYS A 439 -12.59 5.76 -6.15
CA LYS A 439 -12.06 6.60 -5.09
C LYS A 439 -10.75 7.25 -5.54
N SER A 440 -10.63 8.55 -5.33
CA SER A 440 -9.35 9.26 -5.36
C SER A 440 -8.84 9.55 -3.94
N LEU A 441 -7.53 9.74 -3.81
CA LEU A 441 -6.85 10.11 -2.55
C LEU A 441 -6.04 11.39 -2.76
N ASP A 442 -6.76 12.49 -3.01
CA ASP A 442 -6.15 13.78 -3.30
C ASP A 442 -5.65 14.48 -2.04
N LYS A 443 -4.54 15.22 -2.19
CA LYS A 443 -3.90 15.97 -1.10
C LYS A 443 -4.29 17.44 -1.10
N THR A 444 -4.85 17.93 -2.21
CA THR A 444 -5.29 19.31 -2.38
C THR A 444 -6.72 19.34 -2.91
N TRP A 445 -7.40 20.46 -2.71
CA TRP A 445 -8.75 20.65 -3.24
C TRP A 445 -8.77 20.73 -4.77
N GLU A 446 -7.75 21.34 -5.37
CA GLU A 446 -7.66 21.45 -6.84
C GLU A 446 -7.48 20.08 -7.50
N ASP A 447 -6.66 19.21 -6.89
CA ASP A 447 -6.52 17.83 -7.34
C ASP A 447 -7.84 17.05 -7.15
N ALA A 448 -8.53 17.24 -6.02
CA ALA A 448 -9.83 16.61 -5.77
C ALA A 448 -10.88 16.99 -6.82
N LEU A 449 -10.91 18.26 -7.23
CA LEU A 449 -11.79 18.73 -8.31
C LEU A 449 -11.48 18.06 -9.65
N LYS A 450 -10.20 17.81 -9.96
CA LYS A 450 -9.78 17.18 -11.21
C LYS A 450 -9.95 15.65 -11.19
N ASN A 451 -9.52 15.01 -10.11
CA ASN A 451 -9.30 13.56 -10.02
C ASN A 451 -10.46 12.78 -9.37
N ASP A 452 -11.33 13.43 -8.58
CA ASP A 452 -12.51 12.80 -7.99
C ASP A 452 -13.78 13.39 -8.62
N VAL A 453 -14.02 14.69 -8.47
CA VAL A 453 -15.22 15.37 -8.99
C VAL A 453 -15.26 15.31 -10.52
N GLY A 454 -14.17 15.68 -11.18
CA GLY A 454 -14.05 15.64 -12.63
C GLY A 454 -14.19 14.22 -13.20
N VAL A 455 -13.77 13.20 -12.45
CA VAL A 455 -13.98 11.80 -12.83
C VAL A 455 -15.45 11.41 -12.70
N ALA A 456 -16.12 11.73 -11.60
CA ALA A 456 -17.54 11.42 -11.41
C ALA A 456 -18.41 12.06 -12.50
N VAL A 457 -18.17 13.33 -12.82
CA VAL A 457 -18.87 14.04 -13.90
C VAL A 457 -18.59 13.40 -15.25
N ARG A 458 -17.34 13.07 -15.58
CA ARG A 458 -16.99 12.45 -16.87
C ARG A 458 -17.62 11.07 -17.04
N VAL A 459 -17.67 10.27 -15.98
CA VAL A 459 -18.39 8.98 -15.99
C VAL A 459 -19.88 9.20 -16.26
N ALA A 460 -20.50 10.18 -15.61
CA ALA A 460 -21.92 10.49 -15.84
C ALA A 460 -22.18 11.00 -17.27
N GLU A 461 -21.29 11.81 -17.82
CA GLU A 461 -21.37 12.23 -19.23
C GLU A 461 -21.23 11.06 -20.19
N ALA A 462 -20.32 10.12 -19.91
CA ALA A 462 -20.18 8.90 -20.69
C ALA A 462 -21.43 8.02 -20.60
N CYS A 463 -22.05 7.90 -19.43
CA CYS A 463 -23.32 7.19 -19.25
C CYS A 463 -24.44 7.78 -20.10
N LEU A 464 -24.58 9.11 -20.12
CA LEU A 464 -25.58 9.79 -20.96
C LEU A 464 -25.34 9.54 -22.46
N GLU A 465 -24.09 9.60 -22.90
CA GLU A 465 -23.71 9.41 -24.30
C GLU A 465 -23.87 7.96 -24.78
N ALA A 466 -23.56 6.99 -23.91
CA ALA A 466 -23.72 5.56 -24.18
C ALA A 466 -25.17 5.06 -23.99
N GLY A 467 -26.07 5.88 -23.46
CA GLY A 467 -27.48 5.49 -23.23
C GLY A 467 -27.67 4.54 -22.04
N VAL A 468 -26.79 4.61 -21.04
CA VAL A 468 -26.89 3.82 -19.80
C VAL A 468 -28.19 4.15 -19.06
N LYS A 469 -28.96 3.13 -18.69
CA LYS A 469 -30.28 3.28 -18.05
C LYS A 469 -30.21 3.52 -16.55
N ARG A 470 -29.11 3.12 -15.90
CA ARG A 470 -28.90 3.29 -14.45
C ARG A 470 -27.46 3.64 -14.13
N LEU A 471 -27.26 4.75 -13.42
CA LEU A 471 -25.97 5.08 -12.81
C LEU A 471 -26.12 5.04 -11.28
N ILE A 472 -25.41 4.13 -10.63
CA ILE A 472 -25.37 4.07 -9.17
C ILE A 472 -24.04 4.64 -8.73
N TYR A 473 -24.07 5.82 -8.09
CA TYR A 473 -22.87 6.47 -7.56
C TYR A 473 -22.75 6.22 -6.06
N THR A 474 -21.55 5.81 -5.63
CA THR A 474 -21.28 5.62 -4.20
C THR A 474 -20.62 6.86 -3.59
N GLY A 475 -21.43 7.58 -2.82
CA GLY A 475 -21.03 8.67 -1.93
C GLY A 475 -20.53 8.16 -0.58
N THR A 476 -20.77 8.93 0.48
CA THR A 476 -20.27 8.60 1.83
C THR A 476 -21.06 9.30 2.93
N ILE A 477 -21.29 8.62 4.05
CA ILE A 477 -21.88 9.25 5.24
C ILE A 477 -20.92 10.27 5.90
N ALA A 478 -19.63 10.21 5.56
CA ALA A 478 -18.63 11.14 6.09
C ALA A 478 -18.89 12.61 5.69
N SER A 479 -19.77 12.85 4.72
CA SER A 479 -20.19 14.19 4.28
C SER A 479 -21.12 14.89 5.29
N TYR A 480 -21.87 14.14 6.11
CA TYR A 480 -22.72 14.75 7.14
C TYR A 480 -21.91 15.29 8.32
N ASP A 481 -22.43 16.35 8.96
CA ASP A 481 -22.01 16.71 10.32
C ASP A 481 -22.61 15.71 11.33
N MET A 482 -21.75 14.93 11.97
CA MET A 482 -22.09 13.92 12.97
C MET A 482 -21.65 14.35 14.37
N SER A 483 -21.43 15.64 14.60
CA SER A 483 -20.80 16.17 15.81
C SER A 483 -21.72 16.29 17.03
N SER A 484 -23.03 16.12 16.86
CA SER A 484 -24.02 16.22 17.94
C SER A 484 -24.80 14.91 18.12
N PRO A 485 -24.97 14.41 19.35
CA PRO A 485 -25.80 13.24 19.63
C PRO A 485 -27.31 13.52 19.55
N ASP A 486 -27.71 14.79 19.59
CA ASP A 486 -29.13 15.19 19.59
C ASP A 486 -29.74 15.23 18.17
N VAL A 487 -28.91 15.00 17.15
CA VAL A 487 -29.33 15.03 15.75
C VAL A 487 -29.48 13.59 15.23
N LYS A 488 -30.63 13.34 14.60
CA LYS A 488 -30.87 12.12 13.82
C LYS A 488 -30.69 12.45 12.34
N ILE A 489 -29.75 11.79 11.69
CA ILE A 489 -29.43 11.99 10.27
C ILE A 489 -30.35 11.14 9.41
N THR A 490 -31.03 11.79 8.49
CA THR A 490 -31.79 11.20 7.37
C THR A 490 -31.14 11.62 6.05
N GLU A 491 -31.63 11.10 4.92
CA GLU A 491 -31.13 11.49 3.60
C GLU A 491 -31.43 12.94 3.21
N ASP A 492 -32.39 13.57 3.88
CA ASP A 492 -32.75 14.99 3.68
C ASP A 492 -31.95 15.93 4.60
N THR A 493 -31.09 15.38 5.45
CA THR A 493 -30.23 16.19 6.33
C THR A 493 -29.18 16.91 5.49
N ASP A 494 -29.10 18.23 5.64
CA ASP A 494 -28.10 19.04 4.94
C ASP A 494 -26.67 18.70 5.41
N PHE A 495 -25.70 18.79 4.50
CA PHE A 495 -24.30 18.49 4.85
C PHE A 495 -23.65 19.60 5.71
N GLY A 496 -24.19 20.81 5.73
CA GLY A 496 -23.62 21.97 6.42
C GLY A 496 -22.42 22.56 5.67
N GLU A 497 -21.59 23.34 6.37
CA GLU A 497 -20.43 24.02 5.77
C GLU A 497 -19.30 23.04 5.40
N MET A 498 -19.17 22.77 4.09
CA MET A 498 -18.19 21.81 3.57
C MET A 498 -16.75 22.35 3.50
N GLU A 499 -16.52 23.67 3.55
CA GLU A 499 -15.17 24.24 3.57
C GLU A 499 -14.36 23.84 4.81
N GLU A 500 -15.04 23.55 5.91
CA GLU A 500 -14.46 23.15 7.19
C GLU A 500 -14.27 21.63 7.32
N ARG A 501 -14.82 20.85 6.39
CA ARG A 501 -14.72 19.40 6.38
C ARG A 501 -13.42 18.92 5.77
N ASN A 502 -13.02 17.72 6.16
CA ASN A 502 -11.93 17.02 5.49
C ASN A 502 -12.17 16.88 3.98
N LEU A 503 -11.09 16.91 3.18
CA LEU A 503 -11.14 16.93 1.71
C LEU A 503 -11.97 15.79 1.11
N TYR A 504 -11.93 14.59 1.69
CA TYR A 504 -12.67 13.43 1.20
C TYR A 504 -14.18 13.64 1.32
N ALA A 505 -14.66 14.06 2.50
CA ALA A 505 -16.07 14.37 2.74
C ALA A 505 -16.57 15.47 1.81
N ARG A 506 -15.79 16.55 1.69
CA ARG A 506 -16.10 17.69 0.81
C ARG A 506 -16.18 17.28 -0.66
N SER A 507 -15.21 16.50 -1.14
CA SER A 507 -15.16 16.03 -2.53
C SER A 507 -16.36 15.16 -2.88
N LYS A 508 -16.72 14.21 -2.01
CA LYS A 508 -17.87 13.34 -2.24
C LYS A 508 -19.21 14.09 -2.21
N ALA A 509 -19.37 15.07 -1.32
CA ALA A 509 -20.55 15.95 -1.32
C ALA A 509 -20.67 16.74 -2.64
N GLU A 510 -19.56 17.28 -3.14
CA GLU A 510 -19.53 18.01 -4.41
C GLU A 510 -19.82 17.12 -5.63
N CYS A 511 -19.36 15.86 -5.63
CA CYS A 511 -19.76 14.89 -6.65
C CYS A 511 -21.27 14.67 -6.64
N GLU A 512 -21.86 14.40 -5.48
CA GLU A 512 -23.31 14.16 -5.35
C GLU A 512 -24.12 15.35 -5.86
N ARG A 513 -23.74 16.58 -5.46
CA ARG A 513 -24.38 17.81 -5.93
C ARG A 513 -24.40 17.90 -7.46
N ARG A 514 -23.24 17.73 -8.12
CA ARG A 514 -23.16 17.83 -9.59
C ARG A 514 -23.92 16.72 -10.30
N LEU A 515 -23.92 15.51 -9.76
CA LEU A 515 -24.64 14.38 -10.35
C LEU A 515 -26.16 14.57 -10.25
N LEU A 516 -26.66 15.07 -9.11
CA LEU A 516 -28.07 15.40 -8.94
C LEU A 516 -28.48 16.61 -9.81
N GLU A 517 -27.63 17.62 -9.97
CA GLU A 517 -27.86 18.69 -10.94
C GLU A 517 -27.95 18.17 -12.38
N MET A 518 -27.10 17.21 -12.76
CA MET A 518 -27.20 16.54 -14.06
C MET A 518 -28.47 15.69 -14.20
N HIS A 519 -28.99 15.11 -13.11
CA HIS A 519 -30.28 14.43 -13.12
C HIS A 519 -31.40 15.41 -13.47
N GLU A 520 -31.50 16.51 -12.73
CA GLU A 520 -32.54 17.53 -12.90
C GLU A 520 -32.49 18.21 -14.28
N GLN A 521 -31.29 18.55 -14.75
CA GLN A 521 -31.13 19.35 -15.97
C GLN A 521 -31.02 18.53 -17.26
N ARG A 522 -30.48 17.31 -17.17
CA ARG A 522 -30.11 16.50 -18.35
C ARG A 522 -30.73 15.09 -18.32
N GLY A 523 -31.52 14.76 -17.31
CA GLY A 523 -32.18 13.45 -17.20
C GLY A 523 -31.24 12.28 -16.91
N LEU A 524 -30.07 12.53 -16.31
CA LEU A 524 -29.15 11.47 -15.89
C LEU A 524 -29.85 10.49 -14.93
N PRO A 525 -29.96 9.18 -15.22
CA PRO A 525 -30.68 8.25 -14.36
C PRO A 525 -29.81 7.78 -13.19
N VAL A 526 -29.43 8.72 -12.32
CA VAL A 526 -28.51 8.48 -11.19
C VAL A 526 -29.24 8.18 -9.89
N THR A 527 -28.69 7.27 -9.09
CA THR A 527 -29.05 7.03 -7.70
C THR A 527 -27.78 7.13 -6.84
N ILE A 528 -27.89 7.75 -5.66
CA ILE A 528 -26.76 7.96 -4.75
C ILE A 528 -26.83 6.99 -3.57
N ALA A 529 -25.77 6.24 -3.34
CA ALA A 529 -25.60 5.38 -2.17
C ALA A 529 -24.60 6.01 -1.18
N ARG A 530 -25.00 6.18 0.09
CA ARG A 530 -24.14 6.71 1.17
C ARG A 530 -23.88 5.60 2.20
N PRO A 531 -22.89 4.71 1.97
CA PRO A 531 -22.58 3.62 2.89
C PRO A 531 -21.94 4.10 4.19
N GLY A 532 -22.24 3.37 5.28
CA GLY A 532 -21.66 3.53 6.60
C GLY A 532 -20.22 3.01 6.73
N ILE A 533 -19.88 2.54 7.93
CA ILE A 533 -18.63 1.79 8.16
C ILE A 533 -18.83 0.37 7.64
N VAL A 534 -18.34 0.12 6.43
CA VAL A 534 -18.47 -1.18 5.77
C VAL A 534 -17.46 -2.17 6.34
N VAL A 535 -17.96 -3.30 6.85
CA VAL A 535 -17.17 -4.42 7.37
C VAL A 535 -17.65 -5.73 6.77
N GLY A 536 -16.86 -6.79 6.84
CA GLY A 536 -17.22 -8.09 6.27
C GLY A 536 -16.02 -8.89 5.77
N GLU A 537 -16.32 -10.06 5.22
CA GLU A 537 -15.34 -11.00 4.70
C GLU A 537 -14.43 -10.38 3.63
N GLY A 538 -13.11 -10.54 3.80
CA GLY A 538 -12.11 -9.99 2.88
C GLY A 538 -11.98 -8.46 2.90
N GLY A 539 -12.46 -7.81 3.96
CA GLY A 539 -12.24 -6.41 4.30
C GLY A 539 -11.39 -6.23 5.57
N PRO A 540 -10.78 -5.05 5.79
CA PRO A 540 -9.97 -4.82 6.99
C PRO A 540 -10.84 -4.52 8.22
N LEU A 541 -10.59 -5.15 9.39
CA LEU A 541 -11.15 -4.62 10.66
C LEU A 541 -10.57 -3.24 10.99
N GLN A 542 -9.40 -2.95 10.45
CA GLN A 542 -8.69 -1.69 10.63
C GLN A 542 -9.34 -0.57 9.80
N HIS A 543 -10.54 -0.16 10.20
CA HIS A 543 -11.27 0.89 9.51
C HIS A 543 -10.99 2.25 10.13
N TRP A 544 -10.69 3.25 9.30
CA TRP A 544 -10.41 4.62 9.75
C TRP A 544 -11.61 5.26 10.46
N GLY A 545 -12.83 4.88 10.09
CA GLY A 545 -14.06 5.34 10.75
C GLY A 545 -14.19 4.95 12.22
N ILE A 546 -13.42 3.96 12.69
CA ILE A 546 -13.43 3.48 14.09
C ILE A 546 -12.33 4.17 14.91
N GLY A 547 -11.13 4.32 14.33
CA GLY A 547 -9.98 4.89 15.03
C GLY A 547 -8.73 4.97 14.17
N ARG A 548 -7.68 5.56 14.76
CA ARG A 548 -6.32 5.59 14.22
C ARG A 548 -5.52 4.39 14.72
N TRP A 549 -5.19 3.49 13.80
CA TRP A 549 -4.44 2.26 14.08
C TRP A 549 -2.93 2.49 14.11
N HIS A 550 -2.23 1.70 14.93
CA HIS A 550 -0.78 1.70 15.10
C HIS A 550 -0.31 0.24 15.07
N GLY A 551 -0.06 -0.26 13.85
CA GLY A 551 0.12 -1.69 13.61
C GLY A 551 -1.18 -2.49 13.89
N ALA A 552 -1.04 -3.81 13.97
CA ALA A 552 -2.18 -4.72 14.17
C ALA A 552 -2.73 -4.70 15.61
N GLY A 553 -1.87 -4.42 16.59
CA GLY A 553 -2.18 -4.64 18.01
C GLY A 553 -2.66 -3.41 18.78
N ALA A 554 -2.73 -2.21 18.17
CA ALA A 554 -3.10 -1.00 18.89
C ALA A 554 -3.92 -0.02 18.04
N VAL A 555 -4.90 0.61 18.68
CA VAL A 555 -5.79 1.58 18.06
C VAL A 555 -6.12 2.70 19.03
N ARG A 556 -6.11 3.93 18.52
CA ARG A 556 -6.67 5.08 19.21
C ARG A 556 -8.03 5.41 18.60
N ILE A 557 -9.10 5.11 19.32
CA ILE A 557 -10.47 5.32 18.84
C ILE A 557 -10.86 6.80 18.87
N TRP A 558 -11.88 7.16 18.11
CA TRP A 558 -12.40 8.53 18.10
C TRP A 558 -13.30 8.77 19.32
N GLY A 559 -12.92 9.72 20.18
CA GLY A 559 -13.64 10.00 21.42
C GLY A 559 -13.53 8.84 22.43
N GLN A 560 -14.60 8.64 23.19
CA GLN A 560 -14.70 7.58 24.20
C GLN A 560 -15.16 6.23 23.62
N GLY A 561 -15.69 6.20 22.38
CA GLY A 561 -16.13 4.98 21.71
C GLY A 561 -17.35 4.28 22.32
N ARG A 562 -18.22 5.01 23.02
CA ARG A 562 -19.43 4.48 23.67
C ARG A 562 -20.70 4.58 22.82
N HIS A 563 -20.67 5.36 21.75
CA HIS A 563 -21.81 5.51 20.84
C HIS A 563 -21.81 4.39 19.80
N ASN A 564 -23.00 3.96 19.41
CA ASN A 564 -23.15 2.97 18.36
C ASN A 564 -22.60 3.52 17.05
N LEU A 565 -21.76 2.73 16.40
CA LEU A 565 -21.18 3.08 15.12
C LEU A 565 -22.13 2.69 13.98
N PRO A 566 -22.15 3.45 12.87
CA PRO A 566 -23.00 3.18 11.71
C PRO A 566 -22.42 2.03 10.87
N PHE A 567 -22.34 0.84 11.45
CA PHE A 567 -21.85 -0.35 10.76
C PHE A 567 -22.82 -0.84 9.69
N VAL A 568 -22.27 -1.44 8.63
CA VAL A 568 -23.04 -2.15 7.61
C VAL A 568 -22.17 -3.27 7.03
N LEU A 569 -22.76 -4.43 6.71
CA LEU A 569 -22.01 -5.50 6.07
C LEU A 569 -21.79 -5.20 4.59
N ALA A 570 -20.66 -5.64 4.04
CA ALA A 570 -20.37 -5.52 2.61
C ALA A 570 -21.43 -6.21 1.73
N ASP A 571 -21.99 -7.33 2.21
CA ASP A 571 -23.10 -8.05 1.58
C ASP A 571 -24.36 -7.19 1.54
N ASP A 572 -24.71 -6.57 2.67
CA ASP A 572 -25.89 -5.70 2.77
C ASP A 572 -25.75 -4.46 1.87
N VAL A 573 -24.55 -3.89 1.76
CA VAL A 573 -24.28 -2.80 0.80
C VAL A 573 -24.46 -3.29 -0.63
N SER A 574 -23.96 -4.48 -0.97
CA SER A 574 -24.05 -5.03 -2.32
C SER A 574 -25.50 -5.30 -2.71
N ASP A 575 -26.30 -5.87 -1.80
CA ASP A 575 -27.74 -6.07 -1.99
C ASP A 575 -28.48 -4.74 -2.21
N ALA A 576 -28.20 -3.71 -1.41
CA ALA A 576 -28.80 -2.40 -1.58
C ALA A 576 -28.45 -1.77 -2.94
N LEU A 577 -27.18 -1.83 -3.36
CA LEU A 577 -26.75 -1.29 -4.65
C LEU A 577 -27.47 -1.98 -5.82
N ILE A 578 -27.61 -3.31 -5.79
CA ILE A 578 -28.35 -4.05 -6.82
C ILE A 578 -29.83 -3.66 -6.82
N ARG A 579 -30.45 -3.50 -5.65
CA ARG A 579 -31.84 -3.03 -5.56
C ARG A 579 -32.03 -1.62 -6.13
N MET A 580 -31.06 -0.72 -5.99
CA MET A 580 -31.11 0.60 -6.63
C MET A 580 -31.11 0.51 -8.16
N MET A 581 -30.44 -0.49 -8.72
CA MET A 581 -30.50 -0.79 -10.15
C MET A 581 -31.88 -1.33 -10.56
N GLU A 582 -32.50 -2.18 -9.74
CA GLU A 582 -33.76 -2.86 -10.03
C GLU A 582 -35.03 -2.01 -9.83
N GLN A 583 -34.99 -0.99 -8.97
CA GLN A 583 -36.17 -0.22 -8.57
C GLN A 583 -36.27 1.13 -9.29
N ASP A 584 -37.30 1.36 -10.09
CA ASP A 584 -37.54 2.63 -10.79
C ASP A 584 -37.66 3.82 -9.84
N ALA A 585 -38.30 3.62 -8.69
CA ALA A 585 -38.46 4.64 -7.66
C ALA A 585 -37.13 5.14 -7.06
N ALA A 586 -36.02 4.42 -7.26
CA ALA A 586 -34.71 4.79 -6.75
C ALA A 586 -34.02 5.90 -7.56
N VAL A 587 -34.42 6.13 -8.82
CA VAL A 587 -33.80 7.13 -9.69
C VAL A 587 -34.01 8.54 -9.12
N GLY A 588 -32.95 9.34 -9.09
CA GLY A 588 -32.95 10.69 -8.51
C GLY A 588 -32.89 10.72 -6.99
N GLN A 589 -32.91 9.58 -6.31
CA GLN A 589 -32.87 9.50 -4.85
C GLN A 589 -31.45 9.27 -4.31
N SER A 590 -31.29 9.59 -3.03
CA SER A 590 -30.12 9.26 -2.21
C SER A 590 -30.54 8.35 -1.06
N PHE A 591 -29.68 7.42 -0.66
CA PHE A 591 -29.95 6.43 0.39
C PHE A 591 -28.78 6.29 1.37
N ASN A 592 -29.07 6.38 2.68
CA ASN A 592 -28.11 6.06 3.73
C ASN A 592 -28.05 4.54 3.93
N LEU A 593 -26.98 3.90 3.48
CA LEU A 593 -26.80 2.45 3.61
C LEU A 593 -26.07 2.12 4.90
N ILE A 594 -26.84 2.13 6.00
CA ILE A 594 -26.38 1.81 7.35
C ILE A 594 -27.25 0.67 7.91
N GLY A 595 -26.61 -0.32 8.53
CA GLY A 595 -27.28 -1.45 9.15
C GLY A 595 -28.00 -1.06 10.44
N GLU A 596 -28.51 -2.05 11.17
CA GLU A 596 -29.08 -1.79 12.49
C GLU A 596 -28.00 -1.30 13.49
N PRO A 597 -28.35 -0.44 14.46
CA PRO A 597 -27.41 0.06 15.45
C PRO A 597 -27.02 -1.06 16.44
N MET A 598 -25.98 -1.84 16.11
CA MET A 598 -25.63 -3.06 16.85
C MET A 598 -24.57 -2.89 17.94
N MET A 599 -23.59 -2.01 17.74
CA MET A 599 -22.42 -1.98 18.61
C MET A 599 -21.67 -0.65 18.59
N SER A 600 -21.14 -0.29 19.75
CA SER A 600 -20.16 0.77 19.90
C SER A 600 -18.76 0.35 19.46
N ALA A 601 -17.82 1.29 19.41
CA ALA A 601 -16.41 0.95 19.16
C ALA A 601 -15.87 -0.02 20.24
N GLN A 602 -16.22 0.20 21.52
CA GLN A 602 -15.79 -0.67 22.62
C GLN A 602 -16.36 -2.09 22.48
N ASP A 603 -17.66 -2.19 22.16
CA ASP A 603 -18.32 -3.48 21.90
C ASP A 603 -17.67 -4.24 20.74
N TYR A 604 -17.32 -3.53 19.67
CA TYR A 604 -16.64 -4.11 18.52
C TYR A 604 -15.29 -4.73 18.89
N PHE A 605 -14.46 -4.02 19.66
CA PHE A 605 -13.18 -4.55 20.13
C PHE A 605 -13.33 -5.69 21.14
N ASN A 606 -14.36 -5.66 21.99
CA ASN A 606 -14.68 -6.78 22.86
C ASN A 606 -15.12 -8.01 22.07
N ALA A 607 -15.93 -7.83 21.01
CA ALA A 607 -16.35 -8.90 20.13
C ALA A 607 -15.17 -9.50 19.35
N ILE A 608 -14.19 -8.68 18.91
CA ILE A 608 -12.93 -9.18 18.33
C ILE A 608 -12.21 -10.07 19.34
N HIS A 609 -12.02 -9.59 20.58
CA HIS A 609 -11.33 -10.37 21.59
C HIS A 609 -12.04 -11.70 21.91
N GLN A 610 -13.38 -11.69 22.02
CA GLN A 610 -14.16 -12.89 22.27
C GLN A 610 -14.11 -13.88 21.10
N ALA A 611 -14.17 -13.40 19.87
CA ALA A 611 -14.17 -14.24 18.67
C ALA A 611 -12.79 -14.81 18.33
N THR A 612 -11.70 -14.06 18.57
CA THR A 612 -10.35 -14.44 18.12
C THR A 612 -9.36 -14.75 19.25
N GLY A 613 -9.70 -14.45 20.50
CA GLY A 613 -8.80 -14.51 21.65
C GLY A 613 -7.76 -13.38 21.70
N ALA A 614 -7.60 -12.59 20.63
CA ALA A 614 -6.58 -11.55 20.55
C ALA A 614 -7.05 -10.24 21.21
N LYS A 615 -6.25 -9.70 22.12
CA LYS A 615 -6.54 -8.42 22.77
C LYS A 615 -5.85 -7.28 22.04
N ILE A 616 -6.64 -6.35 21.49
CA ILE A 616 -6.13 -5.11 20.90
C ILE A 616 -6.02 -4.05 21.99
N ARG A 617 -4.91 -3.30 22.01
CA ARG A 617 -4.75 -2.14 22.88
C ARG A 617 -5.59 -0.99 22.36
N VAL A 618 -6.74 -0.78 22.99
CA VAL A 618 -7.67 0.31 22.67
C VAL A 618 -7.40 1.50 23.60
N VAL A 619 -7.16 2.68 23.03
CA VAL A 619 -6.96 3.92 23.79
C VAL A 619 -7.99 4.96 23.29
N PRO A 620 -8.79 5.57 24.18
CA PRO A 620 -9.66 6.69 23.81
C PRO A 620 -8.87 7.88 23.25
N GLY A 621 -9.47 8.60 22.30
CA GLY A 621 -8.88 9.80 21.70
C GLY A 621 -9.57 11.06 22.19
N ASP A 622 -8.81 12.02 22.72
CA ASP A 622 -9.33 13.36 23.03
C ASP A 622 -9.40 14.21 21.75
N LEU A 623 -10.62 14.39 21.25
CA LEU A 623 -10.92 15.12 20.02
C LEU A 623 -10.59 16.61 20.13
N THR A 624 -10.72 17.20 21.32
CA THR A 624 -10.39 18.61 21.56
C THR A 624 -8.88 18.82 21.48
N SER A 625 -8.10 17.91 22.09
CA SER A 625 -6.64 17.91 21.97
C SER A 625 -6.17 17.73 20.53
N PHE A 626 -6.82 16.87 19.74
CA PHE A 626 -6.48 16.72 18.32
C PHE A 626 -6.79 17.95 17.49
N TYR A 627 -7.95 18.57 17.71
CA TYR A 627 -8.31 19.84 17.10
C TYR A 627 -7.28 20.92 17.44
N ALA A 628 -6.90 21.07 18.72
CA ALA A 628 -5.89 22.04 19.14
C ALA A 628 -4.53 21.79 18.46
N ALA A 629 -4.08 20.54 18.40
CA ALA A 629 -2.84 20.17 17.73
C ALA A 629 -2.88 20.45 16.21
N ASP A 630 -4.03 20.24 15.57
CA ASP A 630 -4.21 20.57 14.16
C ASP A 630 -4.28 22.09 13.92
N GLY A 631 -4.88 22.84 14.84
CA GLY A 631 -4.83 24.31 14.91
C GLY A 631 -3.39 24.84 14.90
N VAL A 632 -2.53 24.30 15.76
CA VAL A 632 -1.11 24.67 15.82
C VAL A 632 -0.40 24.33 14.50
N LYS A 633 -0.64 23.14 13.94
CA LYS A 633 -0.05 22.73 12.65
C LYS A 633 -0.52 23.61 11.50
N PHE A 634 -1.79 23.98 11.48
CA PHE A 634 -2.37 24.88 10.49
C PHE A 634 -1.71 26.26 10.58
N ALA A 635 -1.58 26.83 11.78
CA ALA A 635 -0.91 28.11 11.98
C ALA A 635 0.55 28.06 11.51
N LEU A 636 1.29 27.00 11.85
CA LEU A 636 2.67 26.80 11.38
C LEU A 636 2.72 26.73 9.84
N LYS A 637 1.88 25.91 9.21
CA LYS A 637 1.87 25.75 7.75
C LYS A 637 1.45 27.03 7.02
N LYS A 638 0.46 27.76 7.55
CA LYS A 638 -0.10 28.95 6.93
C LYS A 638 0.81 30.17 7.09
N TYR A 639 1.24 30.45 8.32
CA TYR A 639 1.95 31.70 8.62
C TYR A 639 3.47 31.56 8.53
N VAL A 640 4.03 30.40 8.91
CA VAL A 640 5.49 30.18 8.88
C VAL A 640 5.92 29.59 7.54
N LEU A 641 5.29 28.50 7.10
CA LEU A 641 5.63 27.83 5.83
C LEU A 641 4.93 28.44 4.60
N ARG A 642 4.08 29.46 4.79
CA ARG A 642 3.34 30.18 3.74
C ARG A 642 2.61 29.28 2.74
N LYS A 643 2.16 28.10 3.18
CA LYS A 643 1.42 27.15 2.34
C LYS A 643 -0.01 27.66 2.10
N LYS A 644 -0.43 27.62 0.83
CA LYS A 644 -1.79 27.98 0.39
C LYS A 644 -2.68 26.72 0.32
N GLY A 645 -4.00 26.90 0.24
CA GLY A 645 -4.96 25.80 0.04
C GLY A 645 -5.16 24.86 1.25
N LEU A 646 -4.81 25.31 2.46
CA LEU A 646 -4.97 24.52 3.68
C LEU A 646 -6.44 24.52 4.15
N VAL A 647 -6.95 23.34 4.49
CA VAL A 647 -8.26 23.18 5.16
C VAL A 647 -8.16 23.75 6.57
N ARG A 648 -9.17 24.53 6.99
CA ARG A 648 -9.23 25.08 8.35
C ARG A 648 -9.58 23.95 9.33
N PRO A 649 -8.86 23.80 10.45
CA PRO A 649 -9.23 22.85 11.48
C PRO A 649 -10.60 23.20 12.04
N SER A 650 -11.48 22.21 12.20
CA SER A 650 -12.82 22.39 12.76
C SER A 650 -13.08 21.36 13.85
N LEU A 651 -13.61 21.83 14.98
CA LEU A 651 -13.95 20.95 16.10
C LEU A 651 -15.14 20.06 15.76
N SER A 652 -16.09 20.52 14.94
CA SER A 652 -17.22 19.71 14.46
C SER A 652 -16.75 18.57 13.55
N ASP A 653 -15.77 18.79 12.65
CA ASP A 653 -15.15 17.71 11.84
C ASP A 653 -14.47 16.67 12.74
N TRP A 654 -13.71 17.11 13.77
CA TRP A 654 -13.10 16.18 14.72
C TRP A 654 -14.13 15.40 15.53
N LYS A 655 -15.19 16.06 16.02
CA LYS A 655 -16.30 15.42 16.74
C LYS A 655 -17.08 14.44 15.86
N SER A 656 -17.29 14.78 14.59
CA SER A 656 -18.00 13.92 13.63
C SER A 656 -17.34 12.56 13.45
N ARG A 657 -16.02 12.44 13.64
CA ARG A 657 -15.30 11.16 13.58
C ARG A 657 -15.70 10.18 14.67
N ALA A 658 -16.27 10.68 15.77
CA ALA A 658 -16.79 9.84 16.85
C ALA A 658 -18.24 9.39 16.63
N HIS A 659 -18.87 9.77 15.50
CA HIS A 659 -20.23 9.38 15.10
C HIS A 659 -21.24 9.60 16.22
N TYR A 660 -21.34 10.83 16.74
CA TYR A 660 -22.27 11.10 17.83
C TYR A 660 -23.73 11.04 17.37
N ALA A 661 -24.00 11.53 16.16
CA ALA A 661 -25.33 11.48 15.55
C ALA A 661 -25.75 10.04 15.19
N GLN A 662 -27.03 9.72 15.38
CA GLN A 662 -27.61 8.46 14.91
C GLN A 662 -28.14 8.60 13.49
N PHE A 663 -28.10 7.51 12.73
CA PHE A 663 -28.61 7.47 11.37
C PHE A 663 -29.95 6.75 11.28
N ASP A 664 -30.83 7.26 10.42
CA ASP A 664 -32.04 6.59 9.99
C ASP A 664 -31.78 5.75 8.72
N ASN A 665 -32.38 4.56 8.66
CA ASN A 665 -32.35 3.69 7.50
C ASN A 665 -33.75 3.27 7.02
N ALA A 666 -34.80 4.05 7.34
CA ALA A 666 -36.17 3.72 6.96
C ALA A 666 -36.42 3.92 5.46
N ARG A 667 -35.83 4.94 4.83
CA ARG A 667 -35.99 5.21 3.39
C ARG A 667 -35.50 4.06 2.50
N PRO A 668 -34.28 3.51 2.64
CA PRO A 668 -33.86 2.37 1.82
C PRO A 668 -34.70 1.12 2.08
N LYS A 669 -35.19 0.89 3.31
CA LYS A 669 -36.13 -0.20 3.60
C LYS A 669 -37.46 -0.03 2.85
N ALA A 670 -38.00 1.18 2.86
CA ALA A 670 -39.30 1.49 2.26
C ALA A 670 -39.26 1.49 0.72
N VAL A 671 -38.24 2.12 0.12
CA VAL A 671 -38.15 2.30 -1.34
C VAL A 671 -37.51 1.10 -2.04
N LEU A 672 -36.48 0.49 -1.44
CA LEU A 672 -35.72 -0.61 -2.07
C LEU A 672 -36.15 -2.00 -1.59
N GLY A 673 -36.96 -2.08 -0.52
CA GLY A 673 -37.23 -3.33 0.17
C GLY A 673 -35.97 -3.92 0.84
N TRP A 674 -34.96 -3.08 1.11
CA TRP A 674 -33.67 -3.48 1.67
C TRP A 674 -33.84 -4.01 3.10
N LYS A 675 -33.16 -5.12 3.43
CA LYS A 675 -33.21 -5.77 4.74
C LYS A 675 -31.79 -6.08 5.21
N PRO A 676 -31.08 -5.11 5.82
CA PRO A 676 -29.75 -5.35 6.36
C PRO A 676 -29.79 -6.38 7.50
N GLU A 677 -28.65 -7.00 7.80
CA GLU A 677 -28.52 -7.90 8.95
C GLU A 677 -28.95 -7.17 10.23
N SER A 678 -29.73 -7.85 11.07
CA SER A 678 -30.28 -7.32 12.31
C SER A 678 -29.92 -8.18 13.52
N ASP A 679 -29.39 -9.39 13.29
CA ASP A 679 -28.89 -10.26 14.35
C ASP A 679 -27.42 -9.95 14.67
N ARG A 680 -27.15 -9.54 15.92
CA ARG A 680 -25.81 -9.16 16.38
C ARG A 680 -24.81 -10.32 16.32
N ALA A 681 -25.23 -11.56 16.57
CA ALA A 681 -24.32 -12.72 16.56
C ALA A 681 -23.88 -13.04 15.12
N ARG A 682 -24.82 -13.03 14.17
CA ARG A 682 -24.53 -13.18 12.74
C ARG A 682 -23.68 -12.04 12.20
N PHE A 683 -23.92 -10.81 12.65
CA PHE A 683 -23.05 -9.69 12.30
C PHE A 683 -21.62 -9.94 12.79
N VAL A 684 -21.41 -10.35 14.04
CA VAL A 684 -20.06 -10.68 14.56
C VAL A 684 -19.43 -11.80 13.75
N GLU A 685 -20.18 -12.85 13.42
CA GLU A 685 -19.67 -13.94 12.60
C GLU A 685 -19.18 -13.43 11.23
N LYS A 686 -20.00 -12.67 10.50
CA LYS A 686 -19.69 -12.17 9.15
C LYS A 686 -18.63 -11.06 9.14
N ALA A 687 -18.69 -10.13 10.10
CA ALA A 687 -17.83 -8.96 10.16
C ALA A 687 -16.47 -9.22 10.81
N ILE A 688 -16.39 -10.16 11.76
CA ILE A 688 -15.21 -10.38 12.60
C ILE A 688 -14.65 -11.79 12.37
N SER A 689 -15.43 -12.84 12.64
CA SER A 689 -14.93 -14.22 12.61
C SER A 689 -14.50 -14.65 11.20
N ARG A 690 -15.33 -14.38 10.19
CA ARG A 690 -15.04 -14.71 8.78
C ARG A 690 -14.11 -13.72 8.09
N ALA A 691 -13.77 -12.60 8.73
CA ALA A 691 -12.83 -11.62 8.17
C ALA A 691 -11.37 -12.13 8.15
N ASN A 692 -11.08 -13.29 8.76
CA ASN A 692 -9.82 -14.04 8.68
C ASN A 692 -8.56 -13.20 9.00
N LEU A 693 -8.58 -12.49 10.14
CA LEU A 693 -7.55 -11.50 10.44
C LEU A 693 -6.22 -12.07 10.87
N PHE A 694 -6.24 -13.07 11.73
CA PHE A 694 -5.02 -13.61 12.32
C PHE A 694 -4.44 -14.78 11.52
N GLY A 695 -5.03 -15.10 10.36
CA GLY A 695 -4.66 -16.27 9.58
C GLY A 695 -4.98 -17.60 10.28
N ILE A 696 -5.99 -17.60 11.17
CA ILE A 696 -6.44 -18.77 11.94
C ILE A 696 -7.83 -19.15 11.47
#